data_AF-A0A9X2GIN2-F1
#
_entry.id   AF-A0A9X2GIN2-F1
#
_cell.length_a   1.000
_cell.length_b   1.000
_cell.length_c   1.000
_cell.angle_alpha   90.00
_cell.angle_beta   90.00
_cell.angle_gamma   90.00
#
_symmetry.space_group_name_H-M   'P 1'
#
loop_
_entity.id
_entity.type
_entity.pdbx_description
1 polymer ?
#
loop_
_entity_poly.entity_id
_entity_poly.type
_entity_poly.pdbx_seq_one_letter_code
_entity_poly.pdbx_strand_id
1 'polypeptide(L)'
;MIDVIASEWLKLRSLRSNFYLLACSVAAVGACAGIAFMIGRGFGNQTADERLAFPTNGDGIGNGIAVAYFVLAVLGALTITSEYGTKMIRTSLVAVPRRQVLLLAKVPGLAAVTLVAGQVLAFAMHAASMAVLGDRAGQLLRGGVTLGTSLSQPGVLASVIAAGLSMTAVALIGLGVGAAVRSTPGALVVLTVIIVVLPVVAKTLPMPLRAQAGSFMIENLPLQIAGTGGGNLPPAVAAGLLFGYVAAALTAGATVIAPSGRRIQALAIGAAVAVVVPAVPVAASPGAGPPALAWADCTDQDLVKEMRCAPITVPLNWAEPSGRKIELTVGLLPATGAQRRIGTVFAIPGGPGGSGVAALSTSADSFAELRARFDVVSVEPRNTIDKGVLPYDCLVSGPWITWPDTRAEYAELGRRNRAAAERCRGADPEFFDHMDSASVARDMEAIRAALGEEQLSFVANSYGGRPGIDYSRLFPGRVRAMVFDGSVDPWVDRAHGRLAHEEAFTRFAAWCAADTACALHGQDVGEVWRALVARADRDPVPVRSGSPRVAYTGFDIKEAAAPSVIQPGPAPEYPRWTQLADAIARAADGDASGFADYVRQSTKSLKVPSFVGMNMTHCLDGLGFRDYGEYQDKRREGERLLPNLAGTELWHSLGCVGWPVSATNPPAPLPAKELPPYLGVGSLTDFDQAAGIVRYVPGSGAIQYRGNGHGLYNSGNSCIIAHVNRYLISLDLPPAGAVCPPAGP
;
A
#
# COMPACT_ATOMS: atom_id res chain seq x y z
N MET A 1 24.26 49.30 11.53
CA MET A 1 23.90 47.86 11.55
C MET A 1 25.14 47.00 11.39
N ILE A 2 25.99 47.27 10.39
CA ILE A 2 27.25 46.54 10.14
C ILE A 2 28.17 46.53 11.37
N ASP A 3 28.41 47.67 12.01
CA ASP A 3 29.29 47.73 13.21
C ASP A 3 28.74 46.95 14.40
N VAL A 4 27.40 46.90 14.51
CA VAL A 4 26.73 46.12 15.58
C VAL A 4 26.89 44.63 15.30
N ILE A 5 26.68 44.19 14.05
CA ILE A 5 26.93 42.80 13.64
C ILE A 5 28.39 42.42 13.88
N ALA A 6 29.34 43.30 13.54
CA ALA A 6 30.76 43.07 13.77
C ALA A 6 31.11 42.93 15.25
N SER A 7 30.51 43.76 16.12
CA SER A 7 30.65 43.66 17.58
C SER A 7 30.07 42.35 18.13
N GLU A 8 28.88 41.96 17.68
CA GLU A 8 28.24 40.70 18.10
C GLU A 8 29.00 39.46 17.62
N TRP A 9 29.56 39.52 16.41
CA TRP A 9 30.50 38.52 15.92
C TRP A 9 31.74 38.38 16.81
N LEU A 10 32.30 39.52 17.24
CA LEU A 10 33.47 39.57 18.12
C LEU A 10 33.19 38.93 19.49
N LYS A 11 32.00 39.16 20.05
CA LYS A 11 31.55 38.50 21.29
C LYS A 11 31.38 37.00 21.11
N LEU A 12 30.71 36.59 20.03
CA LEU A 12 30.44 35.17 19.74
C LEU A 12 31.73 34.36 19.65
N ARG A 13 32.77 34.90 18.97
CA ARG A 13 34.07 34.24 18.79
C ARG A 13 35.04 34.36 19.96
N SER A 14 34.82 35.26 20.92
CA SER A 14 35.76 35.49 22.04
C SER A 14 35.38 34.71 23.30
N LEU A 15 34.12 34.29 23.42
CA LEU A 15 33.63 33.51 24.55
C LEU A 15 34.04 32.04 24.43
N ARG A 16 34.97 31.60 25.28
CA ARG A 16 35.42 30.19 25.37
C ARG A 16 34.27 29.21 25.57
N SER A 17 33.24 29.60 26.32
CA SER A 17 32.03 28.79 26.54
C SER A 17 31.31 28.41 25.25
N ASN A 18 31.35 29.25 24.21
CA ASN A 18 30.71 28.96 22.93
C ASN A 18 31.45 27.83 22.20
N PHE A 19 32.79 27.81 22.27
CA PHE A 19 33.58 26.71 21.72
C PHE A 19 33.37 25.42 22.51
N TYR A 20 33.26 25.47 23.84
CA TYR A 20 32.95 24.30 24.64
C TYR A 20 31.56 23.73 24.32
N LEU A 21 30.55 24.58 24.11
CA LEU A 21 29.21 24.15 23.70
C LEU A 21 29.21 23.53 22.30
N LEU A 22 29.91 24.15 21.35
CA LEU A 22 30.10 23.55 20.02
C LEU A 22 30.88 22.23 20.10
N ALA A 23 31.90 22.11 20.95
CA ALA A 23 32.59 20.84 21.18
C ALA A 23 31.66 19.79 21.82
N CYS A 24 30.79 20.18 22.76
CA CYS A 24 29.79 19.29 23.36
C CYS A 24 28.78 18.77 22.34
N SER A 25 28.52 19.50 21.24
CA SER A 25 27.64 19.00 20.18
C SER A 25 28.18 17.75 19.48
N VAL A 26 29.49 17.46 19.58
CA VAL A 26 30.09 16.19 19.11
C VAL A 26 29.53 14.99 19.89
N ALA A 27 29.03 15.18 21.12
CA ALA A 27 28.34 14.13 21.86
C ALA A 27 27.11 13.61 21.10
N ALA A 28 26.48 14.41 20.24
CA ALA A 28 25.39 13.97 19.36
C ALA A 28 25.86 12.91 18.35
N VAL A 29 27.10 13.01 17.84
CA VAL A 29 27.71 12.01 16.96
C VAL A 29 27.90 10.69 17.71
N GLY A 30 28.40 10.76 18.94
CA GLY A 30 28.55 9.59 19.82
C GLY A 30 27.21 8.94 20.19
N ALA A 31 26.18 9.75 20.45
CA ALA A 31 24.82 9.25 20.70
C ALA A 31 24.23 8.53 19.48
N CYS A 32 24.39 9.07 18.26
CA CYS A 32 23.98 8.40 17.02
C CYS A 32 24.70 7.05 16.86
N ALA A 33 26.03 7.05 17.00
CA ALA A 33 26.84 5.85 16.89
C ALA A 33 26.45 4.78 17.93
N GLY A 34 26.19 5.20 19.18
CA GLY A 34 25.74 4.30 20.25
C GLY A 34 24.37 3.68 19.98
N ILE A 35 23.42 4.46 19.47
CA ILE A 35 22.09 3.96 19.09
C ILE A 35 22.21 2.98 17.91
N ALA A 36 22.95 3.37 16.86
CA ALA A 36 23.23 2.49 15.72
C ALA A 36 23.91 1.18 16.15
N PHE A 37 24.80 1.23 17.14
CA PHE A 37 25.48 0.07 17.71
C PHE A 37 24.52 -0.84 18.49
N MET A 38 23.68 -0.27 19.36
CA MET A 38 22.67 -1.01 20.11
C MET A 38 21.70 -1.75 19.18
N ILE A 39 21.31 -1.11 18.08
CA ILE A 39 20.46 -1.68 17.05
C ILE A 39 21.19 -2.78 16.29
N GLY A 40 22.40 -2.50 15.81
CA GLY A 40 23.22 -3.48 15.09
C GLY A 40 23.57 -4.72 15.92
N ARG A 41 23.66 -4.59 17.25
CA ARG A 41 23.92 -5.70 18.18
C ARG A 41 22.65 -6.46 18.57
N GLY A 42 21.51 -5.77 18.71
CA GLY A 42 20.21 -6.35 19.02
C GLY A 42 19.49 -6.96 17.81
N PHE A 43 19.93 -6.66 16.59
CA PHE A 43 19.27 -7.04 15.34
C PHE A 43 18.93 -8.53 15.22
N GLY A 44 19.81 -9.43 15.67
CA GLY A 44 19.57 -10.88 15.64
C GLY A 44 18.45 -11.35 16.57
N ASN A 45 18.15 -10.59 17.63
CA ASN A 45 17.14 -10.90 18.65
C ASN A 45 15.84 -10.10 18.47
N GLN A 46 15.81 -9.11 17.58
CA GLN A 46 14.60 -8.32 17.28
C GLN A 46 13.60 -9.16 16.48
N THR A 47 12.31 -8.93 16.70
CA THR A 47 11.21 -9.53 15.93
C THR A 47 11.15 -8.96 14.50
N ALA A 48 10.41 -9.61 13.59
CA ALA A 48 10.32 -9.15 12.20
C ALA A 48 9.75 -7.73 12.08
N ASP A 49 8.78 -7.35 12.93
CA ASP A 49 8.16 -6.02 13.00
C ASP A 49 9.15 -4.95 13.48
N GLU A 50 9.96 -5.25 14.52
CA GLU A 50 10.97 -4.32 15.06
C GLU A 50 12.11 -4.06 14.06
N ARG A 51 12.43 -5.05 13.21
CA ARG A 51 13.41 -4.92 12.12
C ARG A 51 12.89 -4.09 10.93
N LEU A 52 11.57 -3.96 10.77
CA LEU A 52 10.92 -3.18 9.70
C LEU A 52 10.75 -1.70 10.05
N ALA A 53 10.78 -1.35 11.34
CA ALA A 53 10.48 -0.01 11.83
C ALA A 53 11.68 0.97 11.83
N PHE A 54 12.88 0.58 11.37
CA PHE A 54 14.09 1.40 11.49
C PHE A 54 14.49 2.07 10.15
N PRO A 55 14.04 3.31 9.88
CA PRO A 55 14.59 4.12 8.80
C PRO A 55 15.94 4.69 9.22
N THR A 56 17.03 4.37 8.54
CA THR A 56 18.37 4.91 8.88
C THR A 56 18.46 6.44 8.79
N ASN A 57 17.69 7.05 7.89
CA ASN A 57 17.57 8.52 7.82
C ASN A 57 16.65 9.09 8.90
N GLY A 58 15.68 8.31 9.40
CA GLY A 58 14.68 8.75 10.37
C GLY A 58 15.05 8.46 11.83
N ASP A 59 15.34 7.21 12.17
CA ASP A 59 15.64 6.76 13.53
C ASP A 59 17.14 6.72 13.84
N GLY A 60 18.01 6.65 12.83
CA GLY A 60 19.47 6.74 12.98
C GLY A 60 19.95 8.17 13.24
N ILE A 61 19.60 9.11 12.36
CA ILE A 61 19.91 10.54 12.52
C ILE A 61 18.96 11.21 13.53
N GLY A 62 17.66 10.90 13.49
CA GLY A 62 16.63 11.64 14.24
C GLY A 62 16.68 11.49 15.76
N ASN A 63 17.23 10.41 16.31
CA ASN A 63 17.37 10.31 17.78
C ASN A 63 18.59 11.08 18.31
N GLY A 64 19.68 11.17 17.54
CA GLY A 64 20.82 12.02 17.91
C GLY A 64 20.62 13.50 17.57
N ILE A 65 19.72 13.82 16.62
CA ILE A 65 19.43 15.20 16.22
C ILE A 65 18.87 16.02 17.38
N ALA A 66 18.10 15.40 18.29
CA ALA A 66 17.54 16.08 19.47
C ALA A 66 18.64 16.61 20.41
N VAL A 67 19.74 15.87 20.56
CA VAL A 67 20.90 16.31 21.36
C VAL A 67 21.58 17.50 20.69
N ALA A 68 21.81 17.43 19.38
CA ALA A 68 22.38 18.54 18.61
C ALA A 68 21.48 19.79 18.66
N TYR A 69 20.18 19.61 18.49
CA TYR A 69 19.17 20.67 18.60
C TYR A 69 19.21 21.34 19.96
N PHE A 70 19.23 20.57 21.05
CA PHE A 70 19.28 21.15 22.38
C PHE A 70 20.54 21.99 22.57
N VAL A 71 21.73 21.46 22.22
CA VAL A 71 23.00 22.18 22.37
C VAL A 71 23.03 23.48 21.55
N LEU A 72 22.53 23.45 20.32
CA LEU A 72 22.49 24.63 19.45
C LEU A 72 21.42 25.65 19.88
N ALA A 73 20.28 25.19 20.40
CA ALA A 73 19.30 26.05 21.03
C ALA A 73 19.87 26.75 22.27
N VAL A 74 20.62 26.02 23.11
CA VAL A 74 21.31 26.57 24.29
C VAL A 74 22.33 27.61 23.86
N LEU A 75 23.14 27.35 22.83
CA LEU A 75 24.07 28.32 22.28
C LEU A 75 23.32 29.60 21.86
N GLY A 76 22.22 29.46 21.12
CA GLY A 76 21.34 30.54 20.72
C GLY A 76 20.82 31.36 21.90
N ALA A 77 20.27 30.72 22.92
CA ALA A 77 19.77 31.40 24.11
C ALA A 77 20.90 32.14 24.86
N LEU A 78 22.06 31.51 25.03
CA LEU A 78 23.20 32.08 25.73
C LEU A 78 23.79 33.30 25.02
N THR A 79 23.66 33.42 23.70
CA THR A 79 24.09 34.63 22.97
C THR A 79 23.43 35.91 23.47
N ILE A 80 22.30 35.80 24.18
CA ILE A 80 21.62 36.96 24.79
C ILE A 80 21.46 36.82 26.31
N THR A 81 21.13 35.63 26.85
CA THR A 81 20.88 35.46 28.29
C THR A 81 22.15 35.56 29.14
N SER A 82 23.33 35.26 28.58
CA SER A 82 24.60 35.44 29.29
C SER A 82 24.87 36.91 29.63
N GLU A 83 24.46 37.84 28.75
CA GLU A 83 24.56 39.28 29.01
C GLU A 83 23.62 39.73 30.13
N TYR A 84 22.44 39.09 30.26
CA TYR A 84 21.53 39.32 31.39
C TYR A 84 22.13 38.76 32.69
N GLY A 85 22.67 37.54 32.67
CA GLY A 85 23.28 36.91 33.83
C GLY A 85 24.51 37.65 34.37
N THR A 86 25.33 38.21 33.48
CA THR A 86 26.53 39.00 33.81
C THR A 86 26.24 40.50 34.01
N LYS A 87 24.99 40.93 33.83
CA LYS A 87 24.55 42.35 33.81
C LYS A 87 25.19 43.21 32.70
N MET A 88 26.00 42.63 31.81
CA MET A 88 26.56 43.30 30.63
C MET A 88 25.52 43.72 29.61
N ILE A 89 24.28 43.22 29.70
CA ILE A 89 23.19 43.68 28.83
C ILE A 89 22.99 45.21 28.92
N ARG A 90 23.31 45.83 30.07
CA ARG A 90 23.23 47.29 30.24
C ARG A 90 24.23 48.01 29.33
N THR A 91 25.47 47.53 29.24
CA THR A 91 26.48 48.15 28.38
C THR A 91 26.16 47.94 26.90
N SER A 92 25.69 46.75 26.51
CA SER A 92 25.19 46.49 25.15
C SER A 92 24.05 47.42 24.76
N LEU A 93 23.10 47.68 25.68
CA LEU A 93 21.96 48.57 25.44
C LEU A 93 22.32 50.06 25.45
N VAL A 94 23.40 50.47 26.14
CA VAL A 94 23.94 51.84 26.03
C VAL A 94 24.58 52.04 24.65
N ALA A 95 25.36 51.07 24.18
CA ALA A 95 25.97 51.12 22.85
C ALA A 95 24.93 50.99 21.71
N VAL A 96 23.88 50.20 21.92
CA VAL A 96 22.80 49.98 20.93
C VAL A 96 21.43 50.21 21.61
N PRO A 97 20.97 51.47 21.68
CA PRO A 97 19.72 51.81 22.39
C PRO A 97 18.47 51.16 21.79
N ARG A 98 18.50 50.89 20.48
CA ARG A 98 17.43 50.17 19.78
C ARG A 98 17.55 48.67 20.03
N ARG A 99 16.88 48.21 21.07
CA ARG A 99 16.97 46.82 21.55
C ARG A 99 16.63 45.75 20.49
N GLN A 100 15.74 46.07 19.54
CA GLN A 100 15.43 45.19 18.40
C GLN A 100 16.60 45.07 17.42
N VAL A 101 17.35 46.15 17.22
CA VAL A 101 18.56 46.16 16.38
C VAL A 101 19.65 45.30 17.03
N LEU A 102 19.78 45.34 18.36
CA LEU A 102 20.70 44.46 19.09
C LEU A 102 20.34 42.97 18.90
N LEU A 103 19.06 42.61 18.99
CA LEU A 103 18.60 41.24 18.76
C LEU A 103 18.86 40.78 17.32
N LEU A 104 18.46 41.58 16.34
CA LEU A 104 18.63 41.27 14.92
C LEU A 104 20.11 41.19 14.51
N ALA A 105 20.99 42.00 15.11
CA ALA A 105 22.42 41.97 14.82
C ALA A 105 23.11 40.67 15.28
N LYS A 106 22.52 39.92 16.22
CA LYS A 106 23.03 38.60 16.65
C LYS A 106 22.71 37.49 15.65
N VAL A 107 21.69 37.68 14.79
CA VAL A 107 21.21 36.64 13.85
C VAL A 107 22.28 36.23 12.83
N PRO A 108 22.95 37.13 12.08
CA PRO A 108 23.87 36.73 11.02
C PRO A 108 25.06 35.93 11.54
N GLY A 109 25.67 36.37 12.64
CA GLY A 109 26.83 35.69 13.24
C GLY A 109 26.46 34.31 13.79
N LEU A 110 25.35 34.22 14.54
CA LEU A 110 24.86 32.96 15.06
C LEU A 110 24.47 32.00 13.93
N ALA A 111 23.74 32.48 12.92
CA ALA A 111 23.31 31.68 11.78
C ALA A 111 24.51 31.15 10.97
N ALA A 112 25.53 31.97 10.72
CA ALA A 112 26.73 31.54 10.01
C ALA A 112 27.48 30.43 10.76
N VAL A 113 27.71 30.61 12.08
CA VAL A 113 28.41 29.59 12.90
C VAL A 113 27.60 28.30 12.97
N THR A 114 26.31 28.40 13.24
CA THR A 114 25.45 27.22 13.45
C THR A 114 25.10 26.51 12.15
N LEU A 115 25.11 27.21 11.00
CA LEU A 115 24.99 26.58 9.69
C LEU A 115 26.20 25.71 9.38
N VAL A 116 27.41 26.24 9.55
CA VAL A 116 28.63 25.46 9.30
C VAL A 116 28.73 24.30 10.29
N ALA A 117 28.56 24.57 11.59
CA ALA A 117 28.59 23.54 12.61
C ALA A 117 27.49 22.49 12.40
N GLY A 118 26.27 22.91 12.08
CA GLY A 118 25.12 22.03 11.85
C GLY A 118 25.31 21.11 10.65
N GLN A 119 25.85 21.63 9.53
CA GLN A 119 26.17 20.79 8.38
C GLN A 119 27.28 19.78 8.72
N VAL A 120 28.38 20.23 9.34
CA VAL A 120 29.47 19.33 9.75
C VAL A 120 28.94 18.23 10.68
N LEU A 121 28.10 18.57 11.65
CA LEU A 121 27.48 17.62 12.57
C LEU A 121 26.55 16.65 11.84
N ALA A 122 25.68 17.11 10.95
CA ALA A 122 24.75 16.26 10.22
C ALA A 122 25.50 15.20 9.37
N PHE A 123 26.52 15.62 8.63
CA PHE A 123 27.37 14.70 7.87
C PHE A 123 28.19 13.77 8.77
N ALA A 124 28.72 14.26 9.90
CA ALA A 124 29.46 13.43 10.85
C ALA A 124 28.56 12.39 11.54
N MET A 125 27.33 12.75 11.92
CA MET A 125 26.34 11.85 12.50
C MET A 125 25.94 10.76 11.51
N HIS A 126 25.73 11.13 10.24
CA HIS A 126 25.47 10.17 9.17
C HIS A 126 26.65 9.22 8.96
N ALA A 127 27.87 9.76 8.82
CA ALA A 127 29.09 8.97 8.64
C ALA A 127 29.36 8.03 9.82
N ALA A 128 29.17 8.49 11.05
CA ALA A 128 29.35 7.67 12.25
C ALA A 128 28.32 6.53 12.34
N SER A 129 27.06 6.80 11.99
CA SER A 129 26.02 5.77 11.91
C SER A 129 26.37 4.72 10.86
N MET A 130 26.84 5.17 9.69
CA MET A 130 27.27 4.27 8.61
C MET A 130 28.52 3.45 8.96
N ALA A 131 29.50 4.05 9.66
CA ALA A 131 30.71 3.37 10.10
C ALA A 131 30.41 2.26 11.12
N VAL A 132 29.43 2.46 12.00
CA VAL A 132 28.98 1.45 12.97
C VAL A 132 28.20 0.32 12.30
N LEU A 133 27.41 0.63 11.26
CA LEU A 133 26.64 -0.37 10.53
C LEU A 133 27.50 -1.18 9.54
N GLY A 134 28.60 -0.63 9.02
CA GLY A 134 29.57 -1.32 8.16
C GLY A 134 28.95 -1.94 6.88
N ASP A 135 29.48 -3.07 6.42
CA ASP A 135 28.98 -3.78 5.21
C ASP A 135 27.55 -4.35 5.36
N ARG A 136 27.05 -4.47 6.60
CA ARG A 136 25.66 -4.88 6.86
C ARG A 136 24.66 -3.87 6.32
N ALA A 137 25.10 -2.62 6.14
CA ALA A 137 24.31 -1.56 5.55
C ALA A 137 24.01 -1.82 4.05
N GLY A 138 24.86 -2.59 3.35
CA GLY A 138 24.63 -3.00 1.95
C GLY A 138 24.11 -4.43 1.77
N GLN A 139 24.34 -5.33 2.72
CA GLN A 139 23.95 -6.75 2.62
C GLN A 139 22.56 -7.08 3.18
N LEU A 140 22.00 -6.23 4.05
CA LEU A 140 20.64 -6.41 4.54
C LEU A 140 19.64 -5.83 3.54
N LEU A 141 19.41 -6.58 2.47
CA LEU A 141 18.35 -6.35 1.49
C LEU A 141 17.02 -6.92 2.03
N ARG A 142 16.05 -6.05 2.29
CA ARG A 142 14.65 -6.42 2.54
C ARG A 142 13.72 -5.40 1.89
N GLY A 143 12.80 -5.87 1.04
CA GLY A 143 11.79 -5.01 0.40
C GLY A 143 12.33 -3.97 -0.60
N GLY A 144 13.56 -4.13 -1.10
CA GLY A 144 14.17 -3.19 -2.05
C GLY A 144 14.84 -1.96 -1.44
N VAL A 145 14.89 -1.82 -0.11
CA VAL A 145 15.58 -0.71 0.58
C VAL A 145 16.76 -1.25 1.38
N THR A 146 17.95 -0.67 1.18
CA THR A 146 19.15 -1.01 1.95
C THR A 146 19.12 -0.31 3.31
N LEU A 147 19.40 -1.04 4.38
CA LEU A 147 19.53 -0.47 5.73
C LEU A 147 20.63 0.61 5.80
N GLY A 148 21.61 0.59 4.90
CA GLY A 148 22.54 1.68 4.66
C GLY A 148 22.03 2.63 3.58
N THR A 149 21.84 3.89 3.93
CA THR A 149 21.51 4.94 2.97
C THR A 149 22.81 5.58 2.48
N SER A 150 23.26 5.20 1.28
CA SER A 150 24.34 5.95 0.61
C SER A 150 23.85 7.38 0.31
N LEU A 151 24.73 8.37 0.40
CA LEU A 151 24.42 9.74 -0.04
C LEU A 151 23.97 9.81 -1.51
N SER A 152 24.30 8.80 -2.32
CA SER A 152 23.89 8.69 -3.73
C SER A 152 22.44 8.25 -3.94
N GLN A 153 21.74 7.80 -2.91
CA GLN A 153 20.34 7.41 -3.02
C GLN A 153 19.42 8.64 -3.09
N PRO A 154 18.32 8.57 -3.87
CA PRO A 154 17.38 9.67 -4.00
C PRO A 154 16.88 10.19 -2.63
N GLY A 155 17.04 11.50 -2.41
CA GLY A 155 16.53 12.21 -1.24
C GLY A 155 17.33 12.05 0.07
N VAL A 156 18.34 11.18 0.13
CA VAL A 156 19.19 11.00 1.32
C VAL A 156 20.07 12.23 1.56
N LEU A 157 20.79 12.69 0.52
CA LEU A 157 21.59 13.90 0.61
C LEU A 157 20.74 15.13 1.01
N ALA A 158 19.53 15.24 0.44
CA ALA A 158 18.60 16.30 0.79
C ALA A 158 18.19 16.25 2.28
N SER A 159 18.00 15.06 2.84
CA SER A 159 17.66 14.88 4.26
C SER A 159 18.81 15.30 5.20
N VAL A 160 20.06 14.96 4.86
CA VAL A 160 21.25 15.36 5.64
C VAL A 160 21.44 16.87 5.60
N ILE A 161 21.27 17.48 4.43
CA ILE A 161 21.34 18.94 4.26
C ILE A 161 20.22 19.62 5.06
N ALA A 162 18.99 19.13 4.96
CA ALA A 162 17.84 19.67 5.69
C ALA A 162 18.03 19.54 7.22
N ALA A 163 18.61 18.44 7.69
CA ALA A 163 18.97 18.27 9.10
C ALA A 163 19.97 19.34 9.56
N GLY A 164 21.04 19.57 8.79
CA GLY A 164 22.00 20.64 9.09
C GLY A 164 21.39 22.06 9.05
N LEU A 165 20.44 22.32 8.15
CA LEU A 165 19.72 23.61 8.09
C LEU A 165 18.80 23.81 9.30
N SER A 166 18.11 22.76 9.73
CA SER A 166 17.18 22.82 10.86
C SER A 166 17.88 23.11 12.19
N MET A 167 19.13 22.68 12.34
CA MET A 167 19.99 22.99 13.48
C MET A 167 20.21 24.51 13.65
N THR A 168 20.41 25.23 12.54
CA THR A 168 20.47 26.71 12.51
C THR A 168 19.15 27.33 12.93
N ALA A 169 18.03 26.80 12.42
CA ALA A 169 16.70 27.29 12.78
C ALA A 169 16.45 27.16 14.30
N VAL A 170 16.81 26.02 14.89
CA VAL A 170 16.70 25.77 16.32
C VAL A 170 17.58 26.71 17.16
N ALA A 171 18.80 27.03 16.69
CA ALA A 171 19.63 28.05 17.35
C ALA A 171 18.96 29.43 17.35
N LEU A 172 18.33 29.82 16.24
CA LEU A 172 17.60 31.09 16.15
C LEU A 172 16.33 31.11 17.02
N ILE A 173 15.63 29.98 17.14
CA ILE A 173 14.54 29.80 18.12
C ILE A 173 15.08 30.01 19.53
N GLY A 174 16.24 29.41 19.85
CA GLY A 174 16.96 29.62 21.11
C GLY A 174 17.24 31.09 21.42
N LEU A 175 17.73 31.85 20.43
CA LEU A 175 17.96 33.29 20.56
C LEU A 175 16.65 34.06 20.86
N GLY A 176 15.57 33.74 20.13
CA GLY A 176 14.25 34.37 20.34
C GLY A 176 13.66 34.07 21.72
N VAL A 177 13.70 32.81 22.15
CA VAL A 177 13.26 32.37 23.49
C VAL A 177 14.12 33.01 24.57
N GLY A 178 15.45 33.02 24.42
CA GLY A 178 16.36 33.67 25.36
C GLY A 178 16.08 35.16 25.50
N ALA A 179 15.75 35.83 24.39
CA ALA A 179 15.36 37.23 24.37
C ALA A 179 14.03 37.49 25.11
N ALA A 180 13.05 36.62 24.91
CA ALA A 180 11.74 36.71 25.57
C ALA A 180 11.84 36.43 27.08
N VAL A 181 12.55 35.37 27.47
CA VAL A 181 12.61 34.89 28.86
C VAL A 181 13.62 35.68 29.71
N ARG A 182 14.71 36.17 29.09
CA ARG A 182 15.77 36.99 29.74
C ARG A 182 16.45 36.32 30.95
N SER A 183 16.34 35.02 31.07
CA SER A 183 16.90 34.21 32.15
C SER A 183 17.46 32.94 31.53
N THR A 184 18.73 32.64 31.80
CA THR A 184 19.35 31.40 31.28
C THR A 184 18.60 30.16 31.78
N PRO A 185 18.36 29.95 33.10
CA PRO A 185 17.58 28.80 33.55
C PRO A 185 16.18 28.72 32.93
N GLY A 186 15.47 29.85 32.84
CA GLY A 186 14.13 29.87 32.27
C GLY A 186 14.11 29.53 30.78
N ALA A 187 15.06 30.07 30.01
CA ALA A 187 15.18 29.79 28.58
C ALA A 187 15.50 28.30 28.35
N LEU A 188 16.39 27.73 29.16
CA LEU A 188 16.72 26.31 29.09
C LEU A 188 15.50 25.42 29.36
N VAL A 189 14.69 25.72 30.38
CA VAL A 189 13.45 24.98 30.66
C VAL A 189 12.49 25.01 29.48
N VAL A 190 12.26 26.19 28.89
CA VAL A 190 11.36 26.34 27.72
C VAL A 190 11.89 25.55 26.53
N LEU A 191 13.20 25.61 26.27
CA LEU A 191 13.83 24.85 25.19
C LEU A 191 13.77 23.35 25.42
N THR A 192 13.95 22.87 26.66
CA THR A 192 13.75 21.46 27.02
C THR A 192 12.31 21.03 26.74
N VAL A 193 11.33 21.87 27.08
CA VAL A 193 9.92 21.55 26.80
C VAL A 193 9.67 21.42 25.30
N ILE A 194 10.14 22.38 24.50
CA ILE A 194 9.91 22.42 23.05
C ILE A 194 10.64 21.28 22.32
N ILE A 195 11.91 21.05 22.65
CA ILE A 195 12.81 20.16 21.88
C ILE A 195 12.79 18.73 22.41
N VAL A 196 12.44 18.52 23.68
CA VAL A 196 12.52 17.19 24.33
C VAL A 196 11.15 16.72 24.78
N VAL A 197 10.45 17.50 25.61
CA VAL A 197 9.22 17.03 26.25
C VAL A 197 8.08 16.88 25.24
N LEU A 198 7.81 17.88 24.40
CA LEU A 198 6.72 17.83 23.42
C LEU A 198 6.88 16.68 22.42
N PRO A 199 8.07 16.43 21.82
CA PRO A 199 8.31 15.24 21.01
C PRO A 199 8.04 13.93 21.73
N VAL A 200 8.47 13.79 22.99
CA VAL A 200 8.25 12.57 23.78
C VAL A 200 6.75 12.38 24.03
N VAL A 201 6.03 13.44 24.40
CA VAL A 201 4.57 13.39 24.59
C VAL A 201 3.86 13.06 23.27
N ALA A 202 4.30 13.62 22.14
CA ALA A 202 3.71 13.29 20.84
C ALA A 202 3.87 11.80 20.49
N LYS A 203 5.00 11.17 20.88
CA LYS A 203 5.23 9.74 20.71
C LYS A 203 4.33 8.85 21.58
N THR A 204 3.78 9.36 22.69
CA THR A 204 2.86 8.60 23.56
C THR A 204 1.39 8.72 23.15
N LEU A 205 1.04 9.58 22.19
CA LEU A 205 -0.32 9.70 21.67
C LEU A 205 -0.74 8.43 20.88
N PRO A 206 -2.04 8.10 20.85
CA PRO A 206 -2.57 7.06 19.96
C PRO A 206 -2.60 7.55 18.49
N MET A 207 -2.64 6.61 17.54
CA MET A 207 -2.93 6.96 16.14
C MET A 207 -4.42 7.34 15.98
N PRO A 208 -4.79 8.31 15.11
CA PRO A 208 -3.93 9.05 14.17
C PRO A 208 -3.25 10.31 14.76
N LEU A 209 -3.57 10.68 16.00
CA LEU A 209 -3.07 11.90 16.65
C LEU A 209 -1.54 11.94 16.75
N ARG A 210 -0.90 10.80 16.99
CA ARG A 210 0.57 10.67 16.96
C ARG A 210 1.19 11.07 15.62
N ALA A 211 0.60 10.63 14.51
CA ALA A 211 1.12 10.93 13.17
C ALA A 211 0.89 12.41 12.81
N GLN A 212 -0.26 12.96 13.19
CA GLN A 212 -0.54 14.39 13.01
C GLN A 212 0.37 15.25 13.89
N ALA A 213 0.40 15.03 15.20
CA ALA A 213 1.24 15.79 16.13
C ALA A 213 2.72 15.68 15.76
N GLY A 214 3.20 14.46 15.47
CA GLY A 214 4.56 14.20 15.05
C GLY A 214 4.96 14.96 13.78
N SER A 215 4.04 15.15 12.82
CA SER A 215 4.33 15.87 11.56
C SER A 215 4.65 17.35 11.76
N PHE A 216 4.19 17.97 12.85
CA PHE A 216 4.47 19.37 13.18
C PHE A 216 5.69 19.57 14.08
N MET A 217 6.27 18.48 14.62
CA MET A 217 7.42 18.57 15.54
C MET A 217 8.70 18.89 14.78
N ILE A 218 9.54 19.75 15.38
CA ILE A 218 10.72 20.33 14.73
C ILE A 218 11.70 19.25 14.24
N GLU A 219 11.88 18.17 14.99
CA GLU A 219 12.77 17.05 14.67
C GLU A 219 12.32 16.20 13.47
N ASN A 220 11.04 16.25 13.11
CA ASN A 220 10.49 15.49 11.98
C ASN A 220 10.38 16.34 10.70
N LEU A 221 10.60 17.66 10.77
CA LEU A 221 10.54 18.55 9.60
C LEU A 221 11.66 18.32 8.57
N PRO A 222 12.92 18.01 8.94
CA PRO A 222 13.98 17.77 7.95
C PRO A 222 13.66 16.67 6.93
N LEU A 223 13.05 15.58 7.39
CA LEU A 223 12.65 14.45 6.54
C LEU A 223 11.52 14.84 5.58
N GLN A 224 10.54 15.59 6.09
CA GLN A 224 9.42 16.10 5.28
C GLN A 224 9.89 17.14 4.26
N ILE A 225 10.84 18.02 4.61
CA ILE A 225 11.48 18.98 3.69
C ILE A 225 12.23 18.25 2.57
N ALA A 226 12.88 17.13 2.89
CA ALA A 226 13.62 16.32 1.92
C ALA A 226 12.71 15.41 1.07
N GLY A 227 11.40 15.38 1.33
CA GLY A 227 10.47 14.46 0.67
C GLY A 227 10.75 12.98 0.98
N THR A 228 11.51 12.69 2.04
CA THR A 228 11.95 11.35 2.42
C THR A 228 11.46 11.02 3.81
N GLY A 229 10.31 10.35 3.88
CA GLY A 229 9.66 9.95 5.13
C GLY A 229 8.15 10.18 5.02
N GLY A 230 7.35 9.20 5.44
CA GLY A 230 5.87 9.21 5.32
C GLY A 230 5.15 10.26 6.17
N GLY A 231 5.66 11.48 6.21
CA GLY A 231 5.04 12.61 6.90
C GLY A 231 3.87 13.19 6.12
N ASN A 232 2.98 13.87 6.85
CA ASN A 232 1.70 14.36 6.33
C ASN A 232 1.81 15.77 5.68
N LEU A 233 2.98 16.43 5.76
CA LEU A 233 3.18 17.77 5.21
C LEU A 233 3.93 17.73 3.88
N PRO A 234 3.45 18.42 2.82
CA PRO A 234 4.24 18.65 1.62
C PRO A 234 5.58 19.34 1.92
N PRO A 235 6.66 19.09 1.16
CA PRO A 235 8.00 19.65 1.45
C PRO A 235 8.04 21.16 1.64
N ALA A 236 7.31 21.91 0.80
CA ALA A 236 7.22 23.36 0.90
C ALA A 236 6.51 23.83 2.19
N VAL A 237 5.51 23.08 2.65
CA VAL A 237 4.77 23.37 3.89
C VAL A 237 5.65 23.10 5.11
N ALA A 238 6.39 21.99 5.11
CA ALA A 238 7.34 21.67 6.17
C ALA A 238 8.46 22.72 6.29
N ALA A 239 9.00 23.17 5.16
CA ALA A 239 9.99 24.25 5.12
C ALA A 239 9.40 25.58 5.64
N GLY A 240 8.18 25.92 5.20
CA GLY A 240 7.46 27.10 5.66
C GLY A 240 7.18 27.08 7.17
N LEU A 241 6.83 25.91 7.73
CA LEU A 241 6.57 25.74 9.16
C LEU A 241 7.84 25.95 10.00
N LEU A 242 8.97 25.37 9.58
CA LEU A 242 10.25 25.55 10.26
C LEU A 242 10.67 27.03 10.29
N PHE A 243 10.49 27.73 9.16
CA PHE A 243 10.72 29.18 9.08
C PHE A 243 9.73 29.95 9.98
N GLY A 244 8.47 29.54 10.02
CA GLY A 244 7.44 30.09 10.89
C GLY A 244 7.81 30.02 12.36
N TYR A 245 8.37 28.90 12.85
CA TYR A 245 8.84 28.78 14.23
C TYR A 245 9.97 29.77 14.56
N VAL A 246 10.93 29.96 13.65
CA VAL A 246 12.00 30.94 13.81
C VAL A 246 11.43 32.36 13.89
N ALA A 247 10.55 32.72 12.95
CA ALA A 247 9.93 34.03 12.91
C ALA A 247 9.11 34.32 14.17
N ALA A 248 8.31 33.35 14.64
CA ALA A 248 7.52 33.45 15.86
C ALA A 248 8.41 33.67 17.10
N ALA A 249 9.50 32.91 17.25
CA ALA A 249 10.40 33.04 18.40
C ALA A 249 11.14 34.40 18.40
N LEU A 250 11.66 34.83 17.26
CA LEU A 250 12.38 36.11 17.16
C LEU A 250 11.44 37.32 17.36
N THR A 251 10.21 37.24 16.84
CA THR A 251 9.19 38.28 17.07
C THR A 251 8.75 38.35 18.53
N ALA A 252 8.55 37.21 19.20
CA ALA A 252 8.30 37.16 20.64
C ALA A 252 9.46 37.81 21.44
N GLY A 253 10.71 37.50 21.09
CA GLY A 253 11.87 38.15 21.69
C GLY A 253 11.92 39.66 21.45
N ALA A 254 11.70 40.10 20.22
CA ALA A 254 11.72 41.51 19.81
C ALA A 254 10.62 42.35 20.47
N THR A 255 9.43 41.77 20.64
CA THR A 255 8.27 42.42 21.28
C THR A 255 8.49 42.57 22.78
N VAL A 256 8.92 41.50 23.45
CA VAL A 256 9.16 41.52 24.90
C VAL A 256 10.25 42.53 25.24
N ILE A 257 11.36 42.57 24.48
CA ILE A 257 12.52 43.42 24.79
C ILE A 257 12.24 44.92 24.57
N ALA A 258 11.25 45.33 23.76
CA ALA A 258 10.97 46.73 23.46
C ALA A 258 10.72 47.61 24.72
N PRO A 259 11.22 48.86 24.77
CA PRO A 259 11.07 49.73 25.94
C PRO A 259 9.62 50.10 26.21
N SER A 260 9.27 50.16 27.50
CA SER A 260 7.94 50.35 28.10
C SER A 260 7.30 51.74 27.90
N GLY A 261 7.62 52.45 26.80
CA GLY A 261 7.05 53.75 26.42
C GLY A 261 5.99 53.71 25.31
N ARG A 262 5.67 52.51 24.78
CA ARG A 262 4.58 52.29 23.82
C ARG A 262 3.80 51.03 24.19
N ARG A 263 3.24 51.01 25.41
CA ARG A 263 2.09 50.14 25.70
C ARG A 263 0.89 50.81 25.00
N ILE A 264 0.18 50.08 24.15
CA ILE A 264 -0.88 50.54 23.22
C ILE A 264 -0.36 51.05 21.86
N GLN A 265 0.31 50.16 21.12
CA GLN A 265 0.19 50.01 19.64
C GLN A 265 0.86 48.71 19.14
N ALA A 266 0.92 47.67 19.98
CA ALA A 266 1.45 46.34 19.63
C ALA A 266 0.42 45.22 19.85
N LEU A 267 -0.88 45.56 19.75
CA LEU A 267 -1.98 44.62 19.59
C LEU A 267 -2.39 44.45 18.11
N ALA A 268 -1.57 44.94 17.17
CA ALA A 268 -1.82 44.84 15.73
C ALA A 268 -0.68 44.22 14.90
N ILE A 269 0.45 43.79 15.50
CA ILE A 269 1.56 43.16 14.74
C ILE A 269 2.07 41.85 15.37
N GLY A 270 1.48 41.39 16.48
CA GLY A 270 1.58 39.98 16.94
C GLY A 270 0.62 39.04 16.20
N ALA A 271 -0.30 39.58 15.41
CA ALA A 271 -1.25 38.85 14.54
C ALA A 271 -0.82 38.88 13.05
N ALA A 272 0.36 39.40 12.71
CA ALA A 272 0.77 39.64 11.32
C ALA A 272 2.04 38.86 10.88
N VAL A 273 2.55 37.90 11.67
CA VAL A 273 3.57 36.93 11.21
C VAL A 273 3.10 35.47 11.39
N ALA A 274 1.78 35.29 11.47
CA ALA A 274 1.12 34.01 11.16
C ALA A 274 0.47 34.01 9.76
N VAL A 275 0.61 35.10 8.98
CA VAL A 275 0.07 35.22 7.62
C VAL A 275 1.03 35.99 6.72
N VAL A 276 2.11 35.33 6.29
CA VAL A 276 2.68 35.49 4.94
C VAL A 276 3.11 34.09 4.48
N VAL A 277 2.12 33.22 4.33
CA VAL A 277 2.09 32.34 3.16
C VAL A 277 1.88 33.29 1.97
N PRO A 278 2.62 33.19 0.85
CA PRO A 278 2.18 33.89 -0.35
C PRO A 278 0.79 33.35 -0.69
N ALA A 279 -0.23 34.17 -0.39
CA ALA A 279 -1.56 34.03 -0.93
C ALA A 279 -1.46 34.31 -2.43
N VAL A 280 -1.08 33.29 -3.20
CA VAL A 280 -1.71 33.07 -4.49
C VAL A 280 -3.22 33.06 -4.19
N PRO A 281 -4.08 33.77 -4.93
CA PRO A 281 -5.51 33.71 -4.71
C PRO A 281 -5.99 32.31 -5.06
N VAL A 282 -5.88 31.39 -4.10
CA VAL A 282 -6.77 30.25 -4.03
C VAL A 282 -8.06 30.86 -3.51
N ALA A 283 -9.04 30.95 -4.40
CA ALA A 283 -10.42 31.08 -3.98
C ALA A 283 -10.70 29.97 -2.96
N ALA A 284 -10.61 30.32 -1.67
CA ALA A 284 -11.07 29.47 -0.60
C ALA A 284 -12.60 29.47 -0.70
N SER A 285 -13.13 28.50 -1.44
CA SER A 285 -14.52 28.10 -1.27
C SER A 285 -14.70 27.70 0.20
N PRO A 286 -15.72 28.22 0.89
CA PRO A 286 -16.01 27.79 2.25
C PRO A 286 -16.33 26.29 2.21
N GLY A 287 -15.63 25.50 3.04
CA GLY A 287 -16.00 24.13 3.40
C GLY A 287 -16.53 23.26 2.26
N ALA A 288 -15.67 22.83 1.35
CA ALA A 288 -15.91 21.57 0.65
C ALA A 288 -14.98 20.55 1.29
N GLY A 289 -15.52 19.43 1.77
CA GLY A 289 -14.72 18.21 1.86
C GLY A 289 -14.12 17.85 0.49
N PRO A 290 -13.50 16.68 0.31
CA PRO A 290 -13.36 16.13 -1.04
C PRO A 290 -14.72 16.31 -1.77
N PRO A 291 -14.72 16.76 -3.04
CA PRO A 291 -15.97 17.06 -3.74
C PRO A 291 -16.91 15.86 -3.58
N ALA A 292 -18.07 16.10 -2.97
CA ALA A 292 -19.07 15.07 -2.78
C ALA A 292 -19.41 14.47 -4.15
N LEU A 293 -19.50 13.14 -4.20
CA LEU A 293 -19.85 12.43 -5.44
C LEU A 293 -21.20 12.95 -5.95
N ALA A 294 -21.21 13.44 -7.20
CA ALA A 294 -22.40 13.93 -7.86
C ALA A 294 -23.19 12.75 -8.43
N TRP A 295 -24.05 12.16 -7.59
CA TRP A 295 -24.87 11.01 -7.95
C TRP A 295 -25.94 11.36 -8.98
N ALA A 296 -26.08 10.52 -9.98
CA ALA A 296 -27.14 10.56 -10.98
C ALA A 296 -27.69 9.15 -11.24
N ASP A 297 -28.76 9.06 -12.04
CA ASP A 297 -29.12 7.78 -12.67
C ASP A 297 -27.94 7.26 -13.50
N CYS A 298 -27.70 5.95 -13.43
CA CYS A 298 -26.70 5.34 -14.28
C CYS A 298 -27.12 5.43 -15.75
N THR A 299 -26.16 5.72 -16.63
CA THR A 299 -26.41 5.88 -18.07
C THR A 299 -26.69 4.54 -18.74
N ASP A 300 -26.03 3.48 -18.28
CA ASP A 300 -26.25 2.11 -18.71
C ASP A 300 -27.62 1.60 -18.23
N GLN A 301 -28.49 1.26 -19.19
CA GLN A 301 -29.86 0.84 -18.96
C GLN A 301 -29.97 -0.63 -18.55
N ASP A 302 -28.90 -1.41 -18.68
CA ASP A 302 -28.84 -2.82 -18.26
C ASP A 302 -28.57 -2.95 -16.75
N LEU A 303 -28.20 -1.86 -16.08
CA LEU A 303 -28.03 -1.81 -14.63
C LEU A 303 -29.38 -1.74 -13.91
N VAL A 304 -29.42 -2.27 -12.68
CA VAL A 304 -30.63 -2.21 -11.84
C VAL A 304 -31.04 -0.75 -11.58
N LYS A 305 -32.33 -0.44 -11.77
CA LYS A 305 -32.88 0.93 -11.76
C LYS A 305 -32.65 1.71 -10.47
N GLU A 306 -32.44 1.00 -9.36
CA GLU A 306 -32.19 1.60 -8.05
C GLU A 306 -30.77 2.14 -7.90
N MET A 307 -29.85 1.67 -8.76
CA MET A 307 -28.44 2.03 -8.70
C MET A 307 -28.24 3.48 -9.13
N ARG A 308 -27.35 4.16 -8.42
CA ARG A 308 -26.87 5.50 -8.76
C ARG A 308 -25.42 5.44 -9.16
N CYS A 309 -25.02 6.28 -10.11
CA CYS A 309 -23.65 6.34 -10.58
C CYS A 309 -23.09 7.75 -10.38
N ALA A 310 -21.79 7.84 -10.11
CA ALA A 310 -21.07 9.10 -10.02
C ALA A 310 -19.63 8.93 -10.57
N PRO A 311 -19.10 9.92 -11.28
CA PRO A 311 -17.69 9.94 -11.64
C PRO A 311 -16.82 10.33 -10.44
N ILE A 312 -15.62 9.76 -10.36
CA ILE A 312 -14.55 10.24 -9.49
C ILE A 312 -13.26 10.40 -10.28
N THR A 313 -12.61 11.56 -10.13
CA THR A 313 -11.32 11.83 -10.77
C THR A 313 -10.18 11.52 -9.79
N VAL A 314 -9.28 10.62 -10.19
CA VAL A 314 -8.11 10.21 -9.40
C VAL A 314 -6.81 10.37 -10.21
N PRO A 315 -5.64 10.50 -9.55
CA PRO A 315 -4.36 10.42 -10.24
C PRO A 315 -4.18 9.07 -10.92
N LEU A 316 -3.63 9.09 -12.14
CA LEU A 316 -3.20 7.87 -12.79
C LEU A 316 -1.99 7.29 -12.05
N ASN A 317 -0.99 8.10 -11.77
CA ASN A 317 0.15 7.72 -10.94
C ASN A 317 -0.01 8.33 -9.55
N TRP A 318 -0.23 7.49 -8.53
CA TRP A 318 -0.37 7.94 -7.15
C TRP A 318 0.93 8.45 -6.51
N ALA A 319 2.10 8.20 -7.12
CA ALA A 319 3.36 8.84 -6.74
C ALA A 319 3.48 10.28 -7.29
N GLU A 320 2.65 10.64 -8.28
CA GLU A 320 2.59 11.98 -8.89
C GLU A 320 1.15 12.52 -8.89
N PRO A 321 0.58 12.90 -7.72
CA PRO A 321 -0.84 13.27 -7.61
C PRO A 321 -1.29 14.48 -8.46
N SER A 322 -0.34 15.33 -8.85
CA SER A 322 -0.57 16.49 -9.74
C SER A 322 -0.43 16.16 -11.23
N GLY A 323 -0.05 14.93 -11.58
CA GLY A 323 0.15 14.46 -12.94
C GLY A 323 -1.17 14.15 -13.66
N ARG A 324 -1.10 13.26 -14.66
CA ARG A 324 -2.28 12.83 -15.42
C ARG A 324 -3.33 12.24 -14.49
N LYS A 325 -4.59 12.57 -14.77
CA LYS A 325 -5.75 12.05 -14.04
C LYS A 325 -6.60 11.16 -14.93
N ILE A 326 -7.31 10.24 -14.29
CA ILE A 326 -8.31 9.38 -14.91
C ILE A 326 -9.63 9.52 -14.16
N GLU A 327 -10.72 9.29 -14.88
CA GLU A 327 -12.06 9.23 -14.30
C GLU A 327 -12.48 7.77 -14.12
N LEU A 328 -13.00 7.44 -12.95
CA LEU A 328 -13.57 6.14 -12.64
C LEU A 328 -15.06 6.32 -12.38
N THR A 329 -15.88 5.34 -12.78
CA THR A 329 -17.31 5.31 -12.42
C THR A 329 -17.49 4.59 -11.10
N VAL A 330 -18.18 5.21 -10.17
CA VAL A 330 -18.61 4.62 -8.89
C VAL A 330 -20.09 4.28 -9.00
N GLY A 331 -20.44 3.05 -8.64
CA GLY A 331 -21.84 2.60 -8.54
C GLY A 331 -22.26 2.51 -7.08
N LEU A 332 -23.49 2.91 -6.78
CA LEU A 332 -24.08 2.90 -5.44
C LEU A 332 -25.46 2.24 -5.50
N LEU A 333 -25.66 1.22 -4.67
CA LEU A 333 -26.97 0.76 -4.23
C LEU A 333 -27.31 1.45 -2.91
N PRO A 334 -28.27 2.40 -2.90
CA PRO A 334 -28.58 3.16 -1.69
C PRO A 334 -29.16 2.28 -0.58
N ALA A 335 -28.87 2.67 0.65
CA ALA A 335 -29.50 2.14 1.84
C ALA A 335 -31.01 2.40 1.80
N THR A 336 -31.82 1.39 2.12
CA THR A 336 -33.29 1.51 2.19
C THR A 336 -33.75 2.00 3.57
N GLY A 337 -32.90 1.91 4.59
CA GLY A 337 -33.19 2.28 5.98
C GLY A 337 -32.40 3.48 6.50
N ALA A 338 -32.52 4.65 5.85
CA ALA A 338 -31.68 5.84 6.12
C ALA A 338 -31.50 6.22 7.60
N GLN A 339 -32.54 6.09 8.43
CA GLN A 339 -32.49 6.43 9.87
C GLN A 339 -31.70 5.43 10.75
N ARG A 340 -31.33 4.27 10.20
CA ARG A 340 -30.59 3.20 10.90
C ARG A 340 -29.27 2.84 10.20
N ARG A 341 -28.81 3.69 9.29
CA ARG A 341 -27.59 3.49 8.50
C ARG A 341 -26.37 3.42 9.41
N ILE A 342 -25.54 2.39 9.21
CA ILE A 342 -24.29 2.16 9.93
C ILE A 342 -23.11 2.80 9.18
N GLY A 343 -23.10 2.70 7.84
CA GLY A 343 -22.01 3.19 7.00
C GLY A 343 -22.13 2.69 5.57
N THR A 344 -20.98 2.47 4.93
CA THR A 344 -20.88 1.95 3.55
C THR A 344 -20.13 0.62 3.49
N VAL A 345 -20.64 -0.31 2.69
CA VAL A 345 -19.96 -1.55 2.29
C VAL A 345 -19.42 -1.37 0.88
N PHE A 346 -18.12 -1.55 0.71
CA PHE A 346 -17.46 -1.52 -0.58
C PHE A 346 -17.35 -2.96 -1.12
N ALA A 347 -18.12 -3.27 -2.16
CA ALA A 347 -18.02 -4.52 -2.88
C ALA A 347 -16.85 -4.43 -3.88
N ILE A 348 -15.79 -5.22 -3.66
CA ILE A 348 -14.62 -5.24 -4.52
C ILE A 348 -14.79 -6.37 -5.54
N PRO A 349 -14.82 -6.07 -6.85
CA PRO A 349 -15.01 -7.10 -7.86
C PRO A 349 -13.79 -8.03 -7.96
N GLY A 350 -14.06 -9.21 -8.52
CA GLY A 350 -13.04 -10.17 -8.91
C GLY A 350 -12.45 -9.90 -10.29
N GLY A 351 -11.74 -10.89 -10.82
CA GLY A 351 -11.03 -10.81 -12.09
C GLY A 351 -9.57 -11.28 -11.94
N PRO A 352 -8.54 -10.42 -12.14
CA PRO A 352 -8.60 -8.96 -12.31
C PRO A 352 -9.29 -8.49 -13.60
N GLY A 353 -9.72 -7.24 -13.60
CA GLY A 353 -10.28 -6.56 -14.76
C GLY A 353 -11.79 -6.68 -14.97
N GLY A 354 -12.51 -7.28 -14.03
CA GLY A 354 -13.96 -7.28 -14.01
C GLY A 354 -14.55 -5.91 -13.64
N SER A 355 -15.70 -5.58 -14.22
CA SER A 355 -16.47 -4.38 -13.88
C SER A 355 -17.09 -4.52 -12.49
N GLY A 356 -16.82 -3.53 -11.63
CA GLY A 356 -17.39 -3.50 -10.28
C GLY A 356 -18.84 -3.06 -10.24
N VAL A 357 -19.25 -2.14 -11.12
CA VAL A 357 -20.62 -1.63 -11.18
C VAL A 357 -21.56 -2.69 -11.75
N ALA A 358 -21.17 -3.35 -12.84
CA ALA A 358 -21.96 -4.43 -13.42
C ALA A 358 -22.06 -5.64 -12.47
N ALA A 359 -20.97 -5.99 -11.79
CA ALA A 359 -20.99 -7.07 -10.79
C ALA A 359 -21.92 -6.74 -9.61
N LEU A 360 -21.88 -5.50 -9.10
CA LEU A 360 -22.77 -5.05 -8.03
C LEU A 360 -24.25 -5.05 -8.47
N SER A 361 -24.52 -4.65 -9.72
CA SER A 361 -25.86 -4.68 -10.30
C SER A 361 -26.38 -6.12 -10.43
N THR A 362 -25.57 -7.01 -10.98
CA THR A 362 -25.91 -8.43 -11.17
C THR A 362 -26.19 -9.15 -9.85
N SER A 363 -25.51 -8.74 -8.77
CA SER A 363 -25.63 -9.34 -7.44
C SER A 363 -26.46 -8.50 -6.46
N ALA A 364 -27.26 -7.54 -6.95
CA ALA A 364 -28.00 -6.59 -6.11
C ALA A 364 -28.90 -7.28 -5.07
N ASP A 365 -29.52 -8.41 -5.43
CA ASP A 365 -30.38 -9.20 -4.54
C ASP A 365 -29.62 -9.76 -3.33
N SER A 366 -28.35 -10.15 -3.50
CA SER A 366 -27.49 -10.63 -2.41
C SER A 366 -27.23 -9.55 -1.35
N PHE A 367 -27.37 -8.27 -1.71
CA PHE A 367 -27.21 -7.13 -0.81
C PHE A 367 -28.53 -6.59 -0.26
N ALA A 368 -29.69 -7.11 -0.68
CA ALA A 368 -31.00 -6.52 -0.37
C ALA A 368 -31.25 -6.37 1.14
N GLU A 369 -30.94 -7.40 1.94
CA GLU A 369 -31.08 -7.33 3.41
C GLU A 369 -30.05 -6.36 4.03
N LEU A 370 -28.80 -6.42 3.56
CA LEU A 370 -27.71 -5.58 4.08
C LEU A 370 -27.98 -4.08 3.84
N ARG A 371 -28.64 -3.75 2.73
CA ARG A 371 -29.06 -2.39 2.36
C ARG A 371 -30.05 -1.76 3.34
N ALA A 372 -30.66 -2.52 4.24
CA ALA A 372 -31.41 -1.93 5.35
C ALA A 372 -30.52 -1.10 6.29
N ARG A 373 -29.20 -1.39 6.32
CA ARG A 373 -28.23 -0.79 7.25
C ARG A 373 -27.02 -0.14 6.56
N PHE A 374 -26.74 -0.45 5.29
CA PHE A 374 -25.58 0.07 4.59
C PHE A 374 -25.93 0.61 3.21
N ASP A 375 -25.20 1.64 2.78
CA ASP A 375 -25.00 1.86 1.35
C ASP A 375 -24.05 0.78 0.83
N VAL A 376 -24.25 0.29 -0.39
CA VAL A 376 -23.30 -0.63 -1.02
C VAL A 376 -22.72 0.05 -2.25
N VAL A 377 -21.42 0.26 -2.25
CA VAL A 377 -20.70 0.89 -3.35
C VAL A 377 -19.76 -0.09 -4.03
N SER A 378 -19.50 0.15 -5.30
CA SER A 378 -18.43 -0.47 -6.05
C SER A 378 -17.86 0.57 -7.02
N VAL A 379 -16.74 0.24 -7.66
CA VAL A 379 -16.10 1.11 -8.64
C VAL A 379 -15.78 0.29 -9.88
N GLU A 380 -15.78 0.92 -11.04
CA GLU A 380 -15.05 0.42 -12.20
C GLU A 380 -13.55 0.57 -11.92
N PRO A 381 -12.82 -0.49 -11.53
CA PRO A 381 -11.42 -0.33 -11.16
C PRO A 381 -10.60 0.18 -12.35
N ARG A 382 -9.49 0.87 -12.11
CA ARG A 382 -8.61 1.35 -13.20
C ARG A 382 -8.18 0.24 -14.18
N ASN A 383 -8.06 -0.99 -13.71
CA ASN A 383 -7.69 -2.16 -14.50
C ASN A 383 -8.88 -2.88 -15.18
N THR A 384 -10.08 -2.29 -15.18
CA THR A 384 -11.25 -2.86 -15.88
C THR A 384 -10.96 -3.00 -17.38
N ILE A 385 -11.28 -4.17 -17.93
CA ILE A 385 -10.99 -4.51 -19.32
C ILE A 385 -11.80 -3.62 -20.30
N ASP A 386 -13.03 -3.26 -19.94
CA ASP A 386 -13.97 -2.57 -20.84
C ASP A 386 -13.97 -1.04 -20.74
N LYS A 387 -12.94 -0.45 -20.12
CA LYS A 387 -12.87 1.02 -19.92
C LYS A 387 -12.63 1.85 -21.17
N GLY A 388 -12.33 1.22 -22.30
CA GLY A 388 -12.07 1.89 -23.58
C GLY A 388 -10.77 2.71 -23.64
N VAL A 389 -9.95 2.73 -22.57
CA VAL A 389 -8.64 3.42 -22.55
C VAL A 389 -7.59 2.65 -23.35
N LEU A 390 -7.55 1.33 -23.19
CA LEU A 390 -6.72 0.43 -23.98
C LEU A 390 -7.61 -0.34 -24.98
N PRO A 391 -7.09 -0.75 -26.16
CA PRO A 391 -7.88 -1.48 -27.14
C PRO A 391 -8.41 -2.80 -26.56
N TYR A 392 -9.73 -3.04 -26.62
CA TYR A 392 -10.35 -4.22 -26.03
C TYR A 392 -9.70 -5.54 -26.48
N ASP A 393 -9.49 -5.70 -27.80
CA ASP A 393 -8.86 -6.89 -28.38
C ASP A 393 -7.49 -7.20 -27.79
N CYS A 394 -6.76 -6.18 -27.33
CA CYS A 394 -5.45 -6.34 -26.74
C CYS A 394 -5.53 -6.91 -25.32
N LEU A 395 -6.60 -6.61 -24.57
CA LEU A 395 -6.79 -7.01 -23.18
C LEU A 395 -7.38 -8.43 -23.04
N VAL A 396 -8.24 -8.82 -23.96
CA VAL A 396 -8.95 -10.12 -23.94
C VAL A 396 -8.26 -11.21 -24.77
N SER A 397 -7.13 -10.90 -25.40
CA SER A 397 -6.36 -11.86 -26.19
C SER A 397 -4.88 -11.87 -25.80
N GLY A 398 -4.18 -12.92 -26.24
CA GLY A 398 -2.75 -13.07 -26.05
C GLY A 398 -2.26 -14.44 -26.54
N PRO A 399 -0.95 -14.72 -26.41
CA PRO A 399 -0.40 -16.00 -26.83
C PRO A 399 -0.95 -17.14 -25.98
N TRP A 400 -1.06 -18.34 -26.56
CA TRP A 400 -1.34 -19.53 -25.75
C TRP A 400 -0.18 -19.81 -24.80
N ILE A 401 -0.53 -20.01 -23.54
CA ILE A 401 0.42 -20.41 -22.51
C ILE A 401 0.86 -21.85 -22.81
N THR A 402 2.17 -22.06 -22.78
CA THR A 402 2.80 -23.38 -22.89
C THR A 402 3.42 -23.72 -21.54
N TRP A 403 3.77 -25.00 -21.33
CA TRP A 403 4.50 -25.45 -20.14
C TRP A 403 5.93 -25.82 -20.52
N PRO A 404 6.92 -24.91 -20.40
CA PRO A 404 8.26 -25.12 -20.94
C PRO A 404 9.03 -26.23 -20.22
N ASP A 405 9.64 -27.15 -20.98
CA ASP A 405 10.56 -28.18 -20.48
C ASP A 405 12.00 -27.72 -20.52
N THR A 406 12.31 -26.78 -21.43
CA THR A 406 13.67 -26.26 -21.63
C THR A 406 13.76 -24.76 -21.37
N ARG A 407 14.98 -24.30 -21.07
CA ARG A 407 15.28 -22.86 -20.93
C ARG A 407 14.98 -22.09 -22.22
N ALA A 408 15.16 -22.72 -23.38
CA ALA A 408 14.89 -22.11 -24.68
C ALA A 408 13.38 -21.89 -24.88
N GLU A 409 12.55 -22.87 -24.54
CA GLU A 409 11.09 -22.75 -24.57
C GLU A 409 10.57 -21.71 -23.58
N TYR A 410 11.18 -21.63 -22.39
CA TYR A 410 10.84 -20.63 -21.39
C TYR A 410 11.16 -19.21 -21.88
N ALA A 411 12.33 -19.03 -22.50
CA ALA A 411 12.70 -17.77 -23.13
C ALA A 411 11.76 -17.43 -24.30
N GLU A 412 11.33 -18.41 -25.09
CA GLU A 412 10.38 -18.22 -26.18
C GLU A 412 8.99 -17.81 -25.68
N LEU A 413 8.47 -18.45 -24.64
CA LEU A 413 7.24 -18.01 -23.97
C LEU A 413 7.38 -16.57 -23.51
N GLY A 414 8.51 -16.22 -22.90
CA GLY A 414 8.80 -14.85 -22.48
C GLY A 414 8.79 -13.83 -23.61
N ARG A 415 9.36 -14.18 -24.78
CA ARG A 415 9.32 -13.33 -25.97
C ARG A 415 7.90 -13.12 -26.49
N ARG A 416 7.08 -14.19 -26.55
CA ARG A 416 5.68 -14.12 -27.00
C ARG A 416 4.82 -13.26 -26.07
N ASN A 417 4.95 -13.45 -24.76
CA ASN A 417 4.25 -12.66 -23.75
C ASN A 417 4.67 -11.19 -23.82
N ARG A 418 5.98 -10.90 -23.87
CA ARG A 418 6.51 -9.54 -24.01
C ARG A 418 5.98 -8.84 -25.25
N ALA A 419 6.03 -9.50 -26.41
CA ALA A 419 5.55 -8.92 -27.64
C ALA A 419 4.05 -8.59 -27.57
N ALA A 420 3.24 -9.43 -26.91
CA ALA A 420 1.82 -9.13 -26.68
C ALA A 420 1.62 -7.95 -25.73
N ALA A 421 2.33 -7.93 -24.61
CA ALA A 421 2.28 -6.84 -23.64
C ALA A 421 2.72 -5.50 -24.24
N GLU A 422 3.82 -5.47 -25.00
CA GLU A 422 4.35 -4.25 -25.64
C GLU A 422 3.39 -3.69 -26.71
N ARG A 423 2.67 -4.56 -27.45
CA ARG A 423 1.60 -4.10 -28.35
C ARG A 423 0.50 -3.36 -27.59
N CYS A 424 0.09 -3.88 -26.44
CA CYS A 424 -0.95 -3.26 -25.61
C CYS A 424 -0.45 -1.97 -24.97
N ARG A 425 0.75 -2.00 -24.39
CA ARG A 425 1.43 -0.86 -23.76
C ARG A 425 1.70 0.27 -24.74
N GLY A 426 1.90 -0.02 -26.03
CA GLY A 426 2.10 1.00 -27.07
C GLY A 426 0.92 1.96 -27.26
N ALA A 427 -0.29 1.58 -26.84
CA ALA A 427 -1.46 2.46 -26.90
C ALA A 427 -1.40 3.54 -25.80
N ASP A 428 -1.01 3.15 -24.58
CA ASP A 428 -0.85 4.07 -23.45
C ASP A 428 0.11 3.49 -22.41
N PRO A 429 1.41 3.83 -22.48
CA PRO A 429 2.42 3.25 -21.58
C PRO A 429 2.23 3.66 -20.13
N GLU A 430 1.86 4.93 -19.90
CA GLU A 430 1.66 5.45 -18.54
C GLU A 430 0.47 4.76 -17.88
N PHE A 431 -0.62 4.54 -18.62
CA PHE A 431 -1.77 3.83 -18.10
C PHE A 431 -1.43 2.38 -17.79
N PHE A 432 -0.83 1.66 -18.74
CA PHE A 432 -0.47 0.25 -18.60
C PHE A 432 0.39 -0.05 -17.37
N ASP A 433 1.32 0.86 -17.03
CA ASP A 433 2.30 0.65 -15.97
C ASP A 433 1.74 0.90 -14.54
N HIS A 434 0.51 1.42 -14.38
CA HIS A 434 -0.07 1.85 -13.09
C HIS A 434 -1.39 1.15 -12.73
N MET A 435 -1.51 -0.13 -13.12
CA MET A 435 -2.72 -0.95 -12.97
C MET A 435 -2.62 -2.01 -11.86
N ASP A 436 -1.68 -1.80 -10.93
CA ASP A 436 -1.48 -2.64 -9.75
C ASP A 436 -2.60 -2.45 -8.71
N SER A 437 -2.77 -3.45 -7.85
CA SER A 437 -3.80 -3.45 -6.80
C SER A 437 -3.58 -2.40 -5.71
N ALA A 438 -2.35 -1.97 -5.42
CA ALA A 438 -2.11 -0.89 -4.47
C ALA A 438 -2.58 0.46 -5.05
N SER A 439 -2.54 0.64 -6.36
CA SER A 439 -3.17 1.77 -7.04
C SER A 439 -4.70 1.71 -6.98
N VAL A 440 -5.30 0.53 -7.16
CA VAL A 440 -6.75 0.31 -6.94
C VAL A 440 -7.15 0.60 -5.49
N ALA A 441 -6.37 0.16 -4.50
CA ALA A 441 -6.62 0.43 -3.09
C ALA A 441 -6.60 1.94 -2.75
N ARG A 442 -5.74 2.72 -3.42
CA ARG A 442 -5.73 4.19 -3.26
C ARG A 442 -6.94 4.85 -3.92
N ASP A 443 -7.45 4.28 -5.02
CA ASP A 443 -8.72 4.73 -5.61
C ASP A 443 -9.89 4.50 -4.65
N MET A 444 -9.94 3.32 -4.01
CA MET A 444 -10.94 3.01 -2.99
C MET A 444 -10.87 3.98 -1.80
N GLU A 445 -9.67 4.40 -1.39
CA GLU A 445 -9.51 5.41 -0.34
C GLU A 445 -9.99 6.81 -0.76
N ALA A 446 -9.74 7.19 -2.02
CA ALA A 446 -10.29 8.43 -2.57
C ALA A 446 -11.83 8.41 -2.57
N ILE A 447 -12.43 7.25 -2.89
CA ILE A 447 -13.88 7.05 -2.82
C ILE A 447 -14.38 7.11 -1.38
N ARG A 448 -13.73 6.44 -0.41
CA ARG A 448 -14.07 6.58 1.02
C ARG A 448 -14.13 8.05 1.42
N ALA A 449 -13.08 8.80 1.09
CA ALA A 449 -12.97 10.20 1.43
C ALA A 449 -14.12 11.00 0.81
N ALA A 450 -14.41 10.80 -0.49
CA ALA A 450 -15.48 11.48 -1.21
C ALA A 450 -16.90 11.11 -0.71
N LEU A 451 -17.07 9.91 -0.15
CA LEU A 451 -18.30 9.48 0.54
C LEU A 451 -18.44 10.09 1.95
N GLY A 452 -17.37 10.66 2.52
CA GLY A 452 -17.37 11.18 3.88
C GLY A 452 -17.37 10.10 4.97
N GLU A 453 -17.04 8.85 4.63
CA GLU A 453 -17.04 7.72 5.57
C GLU A 453 -15.76 7.70 6.40
N GLU A 454 -15.79 7.56 7.72
CA GLU A 454 -14.55 7.45 8.51
C GLU A 454 -13.78 6.15 8.25
N GLN A 455 -14.54 5.07 8.05
CA GLN A 455 -14.08 3.71 7.76
C GLN A 455 -15.04 3.04 6.78
N LEU A 456 -14.55 2.06 6.02
CA LEU A 456 -15.38 1.23 5.14
C LEU A 456 -15.48 -0.20 5.66
N SER A 457 -16.61 -0.84 5.36
CA SER A 457 -16.72 -2.30 5.40
C SER A 457 -16.52 -2.85 3.99
N PHE A 458 -16.03 -4.08 3.83
CA PHE A 458 -15.66 -4.61 2.52
C PHE A 458 -16.19 -6.03 2.30
N VAL A 459 -16.61 -6.30 1.07
CA VAL A 459 -16.81 -7.66 0.54
C VAL A 459 -15.87 -7.82 -0.65
N ALA A 460 -14.77 -8.53 -0.45
CA ALA A 460 -13.72 -8.73 -1.43
C ALA A 460 -13.87 -10.09 -2.09
N ASN A 461 -14.27 -10.10 -3.36
CA ASN A 461 -14.54 -11.33 -4.10
C ASN A 461 -13.33 -11.74 -4.96
N SER A 462 -12.91 -13.00 -4.86
CA SER A 462 -11.89 -13.58 -5.77
C SER A 462 -10.59 -12.75 -5.79
N TYR A 463 -10.08 -12.37 -6.97
CA TYR A 463 -8.97 -11.45 -7.11
C TYR A 463 -9.17 -10.13 -6.33
N GLY A 464 -10.41 -9.67 -6.11
CA GLY A 464 -10.72 -8.49 -5.29
C GLY A 464 -10.16 -8.57 -3.86
N GLY A 465 -9.85 -9.77 -3.37
CA GLY A 465 -9.09 -9.96 -2.14
C GLY A 465 -7.71 -9.30 -2.17
N ARG A 466 -7.07 -9.22 -3.34
CA ARG A 466 -5.74 -8.59 -3.47
C ARG A 466 -5.76 -7.08 -3.17
N PRO A 467 -6.57 -6.24 -3.86
CA PRO A 467 -6.74 -4.85 -3.44
C PRO A 467 -7.34 -4.69 -2.04
N GLY A 468 -8.12 -5.66 -1.53
CA GLY A 468 -8.55 -5.67 -0.11
C GLY A 468 -7.39 -5.84 0.88
N ILE A 469 -6.43 -6.71 0.58
CA ILE A 469 -5.17 -6.87 1.34
C ILE A 469 -4.34 -5.60 1.27
N ASP A 470 -4.21 -4.99 0.09
CA ASP A 470 -3.42 -3.77 -0.07
C ASP A 470 -4.08 -2.56 0.59
N TYR A 471 -5.41 -2.45 0.56
CA TYR A 471 -6.15 -1.45 1.34
C TYR A 471 -5.90 -1.61 2.83
N SER A 472 -5.94 -2.86 3.34
CA SER A 472 -5.63 -3.16 4.74
C SER A 472 -4.20 -2.76 5.13
N ARG A 473 -3.24 -2.91 4.23
CA ARG A 473 -1.84 -2.49 4.47
C ARG A 473 -1.65 -0.98 4.43
N LEU A 474 -2.23 -0.32 3.43
CA LEU A 474 -2.02 1.10 3.20
C LEU A 474 -2.85 1.96 4.17
N PHE A 475 -4.02 1.47 4.57
CA PHE A 475 -5.03 2.22 5.33
C PHE A 475 -5.65 1.39 6.47
N PRO A 476 -4.86 0.77 7.37
CA PRO A 476 -5.38 -0.17 8.39
C PRO A 476 -6.46 0.47 9.29
N GLY A 477 -6.26 1.72 9.71
CA GLY A 477 -7.25 2.47 10.51
C GLY A 477 -8.53 2.88 9.78
N ARG A 478 -8.66 2.58 8.47
CA ARG A 478 -9.84 2.87 7.64
C ARG A 478 -10.70 1.65 7.36
N VAL A 479 -10.33 0.49 7.89
CA VAL A 479 -11.12 -0.75 7.78
C VAL A 479 -12.00 -0.91 9.01
N ARG A 480 -13.32 -0.97 8.82
CA ARG A 480 -14.29 -1.36 9.85
C ARG A 480 -14.49 -2.86 9.90
N ALA A 481 -14.68 -3.47 8.74
CA ALA A 481 -14.89 -4.91 8.57
C ALA A 481 -14.41 -5.34 7.18
N MET A 482 -13.81 -6.53 7.07
CA MET A 482 -13.36 -7.11 5.80
C MET A 482 -13.86 -8.55 5.66
N VAL A 483 -14.43 -8.87 4.51
CA VAL A 483 -14.81 -10.23 4.10
C VAL A 483 -13.98 -10.61 2.88
N PHE A 484 -13.31 -11.76 2.94
CA PHE A 484 -12.61 -12.36 1.80
C PHE A 484 -13.39 -13.58 1.32
N ASP A 485 -14.07 -13.46 0.17
CA ASP A 485 -14.92 -14.51 -0.40
C ASP A 485 -14.23 -15.13 -1.62
N GLY A 486 -13.84 -16.40 -1.48
CA GLY A 486 -13.06 -17.13 -2.48
C GLY A 486 -11.75 -16.43 -2.87
N SER A 487 -11.18 -15.62 -1.97
CA SER A 487 -9.99 -14.82 -2.27
C SER A 487 -8.73 -15.67 -2.27
N VAL A 488 -7.79 -15.31 -3.14
CA VAL A 488 -6.51 -16.01 -3.30
C VAL A 488 -5.50 -15.51 -2.27
N ASP A 489 -4.94 -16.42 -1.47
CA ASP A 489 -3.84 -16.11 -0.56
C ASP A 489 -2.54 -15.85 -1.35
N PRO A 490 -1.95 -14.65 -1.27
CA PRO A 490 -0.73 -14.33 -2.01
C PRO A 490 0.56 -14.80 -1.32
N TRP A 491 0.47 -15.30 -0.08
CA TRP A 491 1.62 -15.76 0.72
C TRP A 491 1.79 -17.28 0.71
N VAL A 492 0.79 -18.01 0.23
CA VAL A 492 0.83 -19.48 0.10
C VAL A 492 1.37 -19.88 -1.27
N ASP A 493 2.20 -20.93 -1.28
CA ASP A 493 2.67 -21.52 -2.52
C ASP A 493 1.51 -22.01 -3.41
N ARG A 494 1.62 -21.78 -4.71
CA ARG A 494 0.52 -22.03 -5.66
C ARG A 494 0.12 -23.49 -5.73
N ALA A 495 1.06 -24.43 -5.61
CA ALA A 495 0.72 -25.86 -5.64
C ALA A 495 -0.07 -26.25 -4.39
N HIS A 496 0.31 -25.73 -3.22
CA HIS A 496 -0.46 -25.93 -1.98
C HIS A 496 -1.87 -25.34 -2.08
N GLY A 497 -2.00 -24.14 -2.66
CA GLY A 497 -3.30 -23.52 -2.93
C GLY A 497 -4.18 -24.27 -3.94
N ARG A 498 -3.65 -25.28 -4.64
CA ARG A 498 -4.40 -26.12 -5.60
C ARG A 498 -4.70 -27.54 -5.08
N LEU A 499 -4.31 -27.90 -3.86
CA LEU A 499 -4.63 -29.22 -3.29
C LEU A 499 -6.14 -29.50 -3.26
N ALA A 500 -6.95 -28.49 -2.94
CA ALA A 500 -8.41 -28.62 -2.95
C ALA A 500 -8.99 -28.87 -4.36
N HIS A 501 -8.28 -28.45 -5.42
CA HIS A 501 -8.69 -28.72 -6.81
C HIS A 501 -8.35 -30.16 -7.21
N GLU A 502 -7.21 -30.67 -6.75
CA GLU A 502 -6.84 -32.07 -6.88
C GLU A 502 -7.85 -32.99 -6.17
N GLU A 503 -8.35 -32.57 -5.00
CA GLU A 503 -9.43 -33.26 -4.31
C GLU A 503 -10.75 -33.19 -5.11
N ALA A 504 -11.06 -32.05 -5.74
CA ALA A 504 -12.22 -31.93 -6.62
C ALA A 504 -12.14 -32.88 -7.82
N PHE A 505 -10.95 -33.08 -8.40
CA PHE A 505 -10.73 -34.09 -9.44
C PHE A 505 -11.01 -35.50 -8.91
N THR A 506 -10.54 -35.81 -7.70
CA THR A 506 -10.80 -37.11 -7.05
C THR A 506 -12.31 -37.35 -6.87
N ARG A 507 -13.06 -36.31 -6.49
CA ARG A 507 -14.53 -36.38 -6.37
C ARG A 507 -15.21 -36.60 -7.72
N PHE A 508 -14.76 -35.92 -8.77
CA PHE A 508 -15.23 -36.16 -10.14
C PHE A 508 -14.98 -37.60 -10.58
N ALA A 509 -13.77 -38.12 -10.38
CA ALA A 509 -13.42 -39.49 -10.73
C ALA A 509 -14.28 -40.52 -9.98
N ALA A 510 -14.50 -40.30 -8.68
CA ALA A 510 -15.35 -41.17 -7.87
C ALA A 510 -16.83 -41.14 -8.31
N TRP A 511 -17.38 -39.95 -8.60
CA TRP A 511 -18.72 -39.83 -9.16
C TRP A 511 -18.83 -40.57 -10.50
N CYS A 512 -17.90 -40.32 -11.41
CA CYS A 512 -17.96 -40.88 -12.75
C CYS A 512 -17.82 -42.41 -12.75
N ALA A 513 -17.00 -42.97 -11.87
CA ALA A 513 -16.89 -44.42 -11.72
C ALA A 513 -18.19 -45.07 -11.22
N ALA A 514 -18.96 -44.36 -10.39
CA ALA A 514 -20.18 -44.89 -9.76
C ALA A 514 -21.47 -44.62 -10.56
N ASP A 515 -21.54 -43.50 -11.28
CA ASP A 515 -22.76 -43.02 -11.93
C ASP A 515 -22.86 -43.49 -13.39
N THR A 516 -23.99 -44.11 -13.76
CA THR A 516 -24.23 -44.63 -15.11
C THR A 516 -24.39 -43.54 -16.16
N ALA A 517 -24.61 -42.28 -15.75
CA ALA A 517 -24.63 -41.14 -16.66
C ALA A 517 -23.22 -40.79 -17.18
N CYS A 518 -22.15 -41.30 -16.56
CA CYS A 518 -20.80 -41.00 -16.97
C CYS A 518 -20.33 -41.88 -18.16
N ALA A 519 -19.73 -41.26 -19.18
CA ALA A 519 -19.16 -41.99 -20.33
C ALA A 519 -17.99 -42.94 -19.98
N LEU A 520 -17.35 -42.73 -18.82
CA LEU A 520 -16.27 -43.57 -18.31
C LEU A 520 -16.72 -44.46 -17.14
N HIS A 521 -18.04 -44.66 -16.98
CA HIS A 521 -18.61 -45.50 -15.94
C HIS A 521 -17.95 -46.89 -15.89
N GLY A 522 -17.64 -47.36 -14.69
CA GLY A 522 -16.98 -48.64 -14.46
C GLY A 522 -15.47 -48.69 -14.78
N GLN A 523 -14.84 -47.57 -15.18
CA GLN A 523 -13.39 -47.48 -15.41
C GLN A 523 -12.67 -46.77 -14.25
N ASP A 524 -11.34 -46.96 -14.16
CA ASP A 524 -10.49 -46.08 -13.35
C ASP A 524 -10.25 -44.77 -14.11
N VAL A 525 -11.11 -43.79 -13.86
CA VAL A 525 -11.06 -42.46 -14.49
C VAL A 525 -9.71 -41.77 -14.26
N GLY A 526 -9.08 -41.99 -13.11
CA GLY A 526 -7.77 -41.42 -12.80
C GLY A 526 -6.67 -42.03 -13.67
N GLU A 527 -6.67 -43.34 -13.87
CA GLU A 527 -5.74 -44.02 -14.79
C GLU A 527 -5.96 -43.56 -16.24
N VAL A 528 -7.21 -43.53 -16.71
CA VAL A 528 -7.57 -43.05 -18.05
C VAL A 528 -7.07 -41.62 -18.26
N TRP A 529 -7.30 -40.74 -17.29
CA TRP A 529 -6.83 -39.35 -17.32
C TRP A 529 -5.31 -39.24 -17.40
N ARG A 530 -4.58 -39.90 -16.50
CA ARG A 530 -3.10 -39.82 -16.49
C ARG A 530 -2.50 -40.43 -17.74
N ALA A 531 -3.07 -41.51 -18.27
CA ALA A 531 -2.64 -42.10 -19.54
C ALA A 531 -2.89 -41.16 -20.72
N LEU A 532 -4.05 -40.49 -20.76
CA LEU A 532 -4.37 -39.46 -21.74
C LEU A 532 -3.36 -38.30 -21.69
N VAL A 533 -3.14 -37.72 -20.51
CA VAL A 533 -2.21 -36.59 -20.31
C VAL A 533 -0.79 -36.97 -20.73
N ALA A 534 -0.27 -38.11 -20.26
CA ALA A 534 1.09 -38.57 -20.58
C ALA A 534 1.27 -38.97 -22.06
N ARG A 535 0.20 -39.40 -22.74
CA ARG A 535 0.22 -39.61 -24.19
C ARG A 535 0.23 -38.26 -24.92
N ALA A 536 -0.65 -37.33 -24.52
CA ALA A 536 -0.78 -36.01 -25.13
C ALA A 536 0.49 -35.14 -24.99
N ASP A 537 1.26 -35.31 -23.91
CA ASP A 537 2.56 -34.63 -23.76
C ASP A 537 3.63 -35.16 -24.73
N ARG A 538 3.50 -36.41 -25.20
CA ARG A 538 4.41 -37.01 -26.20
C ARG A 538 3.94 -36.81 -27.64
N ASP A 539 2.63 -36.96 -27.86
CA ASP A 539 1.98 -36.83 -29.15
C ASP A 539 0.67 -36.03 -28.96
N PRO A 540 0.70 -34.70 -29.17
CA PRO A 540 -0.44 -33.83 -28.91
C PRO A 540 -1.71 -34.25 -29.65
N VAL A 541 -2.83 -34.30 -28.93
CA VAL A 541 -4.10 -34.81 -29.45
C VAL A 541 -4.75 -33.79 -30.39
N PRO A 542 -5.04 -34.12 -31.66
CA PRO A 542 -5.62 -33.16 -32.60
C PRO A 542 -7.01 -32.67 -32.17
N VAL A 543 -7.29 -31.39 -32.40
CA VAL A 543 -8.64 -30.82 -32.36
C VAL A 543 -9.24 -30.91 -33.76
N ARG A 544 -10.22 -31.79 -33.96
CA ARG A 544 -10.85 -32.03 -35.27
C ARG A 544 -11.91 -31.00 -35.62
N SER A 545 -12.49 -30.31 -34.63
CA SER A 545 -13.45 -29.23 -34.83
C SER A 545 -12.77 -27.85 -34.84
N GLY A 546 -12.87 -27.11 -35.95
CA GLY A 546 -12.45 -25.70 -36.02
C GLY A 546 -11.27 -25.42 -36.98
N SER A 547 -10.96 -24.13 -37.14
CA SER A 547 -9.85 -23.61 -37.93
C SER A 547 -9.16 -22.48 -37.14
N PRO A 548 -7.82 -22.41 -37.05
CA PRO A 548 -6.83 -23.31 -37.65
C PRO A 548 -6.77 -24.71 -36.99
N ARG A 549 -6.06 -25.66 -37.62
CA ARG A 549 -5.78 -26.97 -37.02
C ARG A 549 -4.83 -26.79 -35.84
N VAL A 550 -5.27 -27.22 -34.66
CA VAL A 550 -4.49 -27.19 -33.41
C VAL A 550 -4.47 -28.58 -32.78
N ALA A 551 -3.50 -28.83 -31.91
CA ALA A 551 -3.41 -30.06 -31.12
C ALA A 551 -3.13 -29.73 -29.65
N TYR A 552 -3.66 -30.53 -28.73
CA TYR A 552 -3.60 -30.32 -27.29
C TYR A 552 -2.54 -31.21 -26.65
N THR A 553 -1.64 -30.60 -25.90
CA THR A 553 -0.74 -31.32 -24.99
C THR A 553 -1.49 -31.78 -23.73
N GLY A 554 -0.83 -32.55 -22.86
CA GLY A 554 -1.37 -32.88 -21.55
C GLY A 554 -1.60 -31.64 -20.70
N PHE A 555 -0.73 -30.63 -20.81
CA PHE A 555 -0.96 -29.31 -20.18
C PHE A 555 -2.23 -28.63 -20.70
N ASP A 556 -2.43 -28.57 -22.03
CA ASP A 556 -3.63 -27.95 -22.61
C ASP A 556 -4.92 -28.64 -22.13
N ILE A 557 -4.91 -29.98 -22.04
CA ILE A 557 -6.04 -30.77 -21.53
C ILE A 557 -6.33 -30.45 -20.06
N LYS A 558 -5.30 -30.40 -19.21
CA LYS A 558 -5.43 -30.05 -17.78
C LYS A 558 -6.04 -28.66 -17.60
N GLU A 559 -5.54 -27.65 -18.32
CA GLU A 559 -6.05 -26.27 -18.25
C GLU A 559 -7.50 -26.17 -18.74
N ALA A 560 -7.83 -26.82 -19.84
CA ALA A 560 -9.18 -26.80 -20.39
C ALA A 560 -10.20 -27.54 -19.48
N ALA A 561 -9.76 -28.56 -18.74
CA ALA A 561 -10.61 -29.32 -17.83
C ALA A 561 -10.91 -28.59 -16.52
N ALA A 562 -9.99 -27.73 -16.04
CA ALA A 562 -10.02 -27.17 -14.69
C ALA A 562 -11.38 -26.52 -14.31
N PRO A 563 -12.04 -25.69 -15.14
CA PRO A 563 -13.34 -25.10 -14.79
C PRO A 563 -14.45 -26.14 -14.56
N SER A 564 -14.46 -27.23 -15.33
CA SER A 564 -15.45 -28.30 -15.21
C SER A 564 -15.17 -29.23 -14.04
N VAL A 565 -13.89 -29.40 -13.65
CA VAL A 565 -13.51 -30.14 -12.44
C VAL A 565 -14.04 -29.44 -11.19
N ILE A 566 -13.82 -28.12 -11.08
CA ILE A 566 -14.14 -27.31 -9.90
C ILE A 566 -15.65 -27.08 -9.77
N GLN A 567 -16.35 -26.91 -10.90
CA GLN A 567 -17.77 -26.56 -10.91
C GLN A 567 -18.55 -27.63 -11.69
N PRO A 568 -19.16 -28.62 -11.02
CA PRO A 568 -19.83 -29.75 -11.67
C PRO A 568 -21.12 -29.37 -12.41
N GLY A 569 -21.61 -28.15 -12.24
CA GLY A 569 -22.93 -27.72 -12.68
C GLY A 569 -24.00 -27.95 -11.60
N PRO A 570 -25.28 -27.61 -11.89
CA PRO A 570 -26.37 -27.79 -10.95
C PRO A 570 -26.59 -29.27 -10.64
N ALA A 571 -26.83 -29.57 -9.36
CA ALA A 571 -27.38 -30.86 -8.94
C ALA A 571 -28.85 -30.97 -9.40
N PRO A 572 -29.41 -32.18 -9.61
CA PRO A 572 -28.78 -33.50 -9.43
C PRO A 572 -28.04 -34.03 -10.67
N GLU A 573 -28.06 -33.32 -11.80
CA GLU A 573 -27.65 -33.85 -13.11
C GLU A 573 -26.17 -33.60 -13.49
N TYR A 574 -25.41 -32.87 -12.67
CA TYR A 574 -23.98 -32.53 -12.85
C TYR A 574 -23.52 -32.37 -14.32
N PRO A 575 -24.18 -31.52 -15.14
CA PRO A 575 -24.00 -31.53 -16.59
C PRO A 575 -22.57 -31.22 -17.04
N ARG A 576 -21.79 -30.46 -16.24
CA ARG A 576 -20.38 -30.19 -16.58
C ARG A 576 -19.47 -31.37 -16.32
N TRP A 577 -19.78 -32.21 -15.34
CA TRP A 577 -19.02 -33.44 -15.10
C TRP A 577 -19.32 -34.49 -16.18
N THR A 578 -20.57 -34.64 -16.60
CA THR A 578 -20.93 -35.51 -17.75
C THR A 578 -20.19 -35.06 -19.00
N GLN A 579 -20.25 -33.77 -19.33
CA GLN A 579 -19.51 -33.18 -20.44
C GLN A 579 -17.99 -33.45 -20.30
N LEU A 580 -17.41 -33.22 -19.12
CA LEU A 580 -15.98 -33.47 -18.89
C LEU A 580 -15.62 -34.93 -19.17
N ALA A 581 -16.43 -35.88 -18.72
CA ALA A 581 -16.21 -37.29 -19.00
C ALA A 581 -16.27 -37.63 -20.49
N ASP A 582 -17.24 -37.08 -21.23
CA ASP A 582 -17.33 -37.22 -22.69
C ASP A 582 -16.09 -36.67 -23.39
N ALA A 583 -15.60 -35.49 -22.94
CA ALA A 583 -14.39 -34.89 -23.48
C ALA A 583 -13.14 -35.73 -23.21
N ILE A 584 -13.03 -36.34 -22.03
CA ILE A 584 -11.93 -37.26 -21.69
C ILE A 584 -11.99 -38.51 -22.58
N ALA A 585 -13.17 -39.15 -22.70
CA ALA A 585 -13.35 -40.33 -23.54
C ALA A 585 -12.99 -40.05 -25.01
N ARG A 586 -13.50 -38.95 -25.56
CA ARG A 586 -13.23 -38.54 -26.94
C ARG A 586 -11.75 -38.21 -27.18
N ALA A 587 -11.09 -37.56 -26.23
CA ALA A 587 -9.67 -37.28 -26.31
C ALA A 587 -8.81 -38.55 -26.17
N ALA A 588 -9.27 -39.54 -25.38
CA ALA A 588 -8.67 -40.87 -25.32
C ALA A 588 -8.66 -41.55 -26.70
N ASP A 589 -9.72 -41.35 -27.49
CA ASP A 589 -9.86 -41.83 -28.88
C ASP A 589 -9.18 -40.94 -29.93
N GLY A 590 -8.39 -39.94 -29.51
CA GLY A 590 -7.56 -39.13 -30.40
C GLY A 590 -8.26 -37.90 -30.98
N ASP A 591 -9.25 -37.34 -30.27
CA ASP A 591 -9.92 -36.08 -30.65
C ASP A 591 -10.16 -35.15 -29.44
N ALA A 592 -9.40 -34.06 -29.35
CA ALA A 592 -9.48 -33.08 -28.26
C ALA A 592 -10.56 -32.00 -28.45
N SER A 593 -11.44 -32.16 -29.44
CA SER A 593 -12.49 -31.17 -29.76
C SER A 593 -13.38 -30.81 -28.57
N GLY A 594 -13.72 -31.76 -27.69
CA GLY A 594 -14.54 -31.48 -26.51
C GLY A 594 -13.91 -30.44 -25.57
N PHE A 595 -12.60 -30.52 -25.36
CA PHE A 595 -11.88 -29.51 -24.56
C PHE A 595 -11.79 -28.16 -25.27
N ALA A 596 -11.52 -28.17 -26.58
CA ALA A 596 -11.49 -26.94 -27.37
C ALA A 596 -12.84 -26.22 -27.42
N ASP A 597 -13.96 -26.96 -27.36
CA ASP A 597 -15.29 -26.39 -27.30
C ASP A 597 -15.53 -25.64 -25.98
N TYR A 598 -15.09 -26.17 -24.82
CA TYR A 598 -15.14 -25.45 -23.53
C TYR A 598 -14.38 -24.13 -23.57
N VAL A 599 -13.16 -24.19 -24.09
CA VAL A 599 -12.28 -23.04 -24.16
C VAL A 599 -12.84 -22.01 -25.13
N ARG A 600 -13.38 -22.44 -26.29
CA ARG A 600 -13.99 -21.54 -27.27
C ARG A 600 -15.25 -20.87 -26.75
N GLN A 601 -16.07 -21.60 -26.00
CA GLN A 601 -17.30 -21.05 -25.41
C GLN A 601 -17.00 -19.89 -24.47
N SER A 602 -15.95 -20.03 -23.65
CA SER A 602 -15.57 -19.08 -22.59
C SER A 602 -14.62 -17.97 -23.06
N THR A 603 -13.67 -18.27 -23.96
CA THR A 603 -12.55 -17.36 -24.30
C THR A 603 -12.52 -16.92 -25.75
N LYS A 604 -13.37 -17.49 -26.62
CA LYS A 604 -13.33 -17.36 -28.09
C LYS A 604 -12.01 -17.82 -28.73
N SER A 605 -11.12 -18.47 -27.97
CA SER A 605 -9.88 -19.08 -28.43
C SER A 605 -10.00 -20.60 -28.50
N LEU A 606 -9.15 -21.25 -29.30
CA LEU A 606 -9.07 -22.72 -29.38
C LEU A 606 -8.20 -23.34 -28.29
N LYS A 607 -7.38 -22.56 -27.58
CA LYS A 607 -6.63 -22.96 -26.37
C LYS A 607 -6.66 -21.83 -25.36
N VAL A 608 -6.47 -22.13 -24.09
CA VAL A 608 -6.54 -21.13 -23.01
C VAL A 608 -5.50 -20.04 -23.28
N PRO A 609 -5.90 -18.82 -23.66
CA PRO A 609 -4.96 -17.78 -24.06
C PRO A 609 -4.48 -17.00 -22.83
N SER A 610 -3.25 -16.51 -22.86
CA SER A 610 -2.82 -15.48 -21.92
C SER A 610 -3.70 -14.25 -22.08
N PHE A 611 -4.33 -13.77 -21.00
CA PHE A 611 -5.09 -12.52 -21.03
C PHE A 611 -4.18 -11.36 -20.65
N VAL A 612 -3.76 -10.55 -21.62
CA VAL A 612 -2.83 -9.44 -21.34
C VAL A 612 -3.44 -8.45 -20.34
N GLY A 613 -4.75 -8.21 -20.40
CA GLY A 613 -5.44 -7.35 -19.43
C GLY A 613 -5.35 -7.87 -18.00
N MET A 614 -5.49 -9.19 -17.79
CA MET A 614 -5.32 -9.78 -16.45
C MET A 614 -3.86 -9.74 -16.00
N ASN A 615 -2.94 -10.04 -16.90
CA ASN A 615 -1.50 -10.07 -16.60
C ASN A 615 -0.95 -8.68 -16.28
N MET A 616 -1.50 -7.63 -16.90
CA MET A 616 -1.15 -6.24 -16.57
C MET A 616 -1.25 -5.98 -15.08
N THR A 617 -2.27 -6.51 -14.42
CA THR A 617 -2.40 -6.39 -12.97
C THR A 617 -1.61 -7.47 -12.23
N HIS A 618 -1.76 -8.75 -12.58
CA HIS A 618 -1.09 -9.83 -11.86
C HIS A 618 0.43 -9.67 -11.80
N CYS A 619 1.06 -9.30 -12.92
CA CYS A 619 2.52 -9.18 -12.99
C CYS A 619 3.01 -7.96 -12.20
N LEU A 620 2.26 -6.85 -12.22
CA LEU A 620 2.57 -5.68 -11.38
C LEU A 620 2.39 -5.99 -9.88
N ASP A 621 1.44 -6.86 -9.53
CA ASP A 621 1.21 -7.39 -8.19
C ASP A 621 2.26 -8.41 -7.72
N GLY A 622 3.31 -8.63 -8.52
CA GLY A 622 4.42 -9.52 -8.18
C GLY A 622 4.18 -11.00 -8.51
N LEU A 623 3.14 -11.33 -9.29
CA LEU A 623 2.98 -12.69 -9.80
C LEU A 623 4.01 -12.95 -10.92
N GLY A 624 4.75 -14.05 -10.81
CA GLY A 624 5.73 -14.46 -11.82
C GLY A 624 6.85 -15.30 -11.22
N PHE A 625 7.90 -15.49 -12.00
CA PHE A 625 9.13 -16.14 -11.57
C PHE A 625 10.29 -15.18 -11.78
N ARG A 626 11.24 -15.15 -10.86
CA ARG A 626 12.50 -14.40 -10.97
C ARG A 626 13.33 -14.89 -12.13
N ASP A 627 13.40 -16.22 -12.30
CA ASP A 627 14.21 -16.87 -13.31
C ASP A 627 13.71 -18.30 -13.62
N TYR A 628 14.34 -18.94 -14.60
CA TYR A 628 14.01 -20.32 -15.00
C TYR A 628 14.25 -21.35 -13.88
N GLY A 629 15.20 -21.09 -12.97
CA GLY A 629 15.46 -21.98 -11.83
C GLY A 629 14.29 -22.01 -10.87
N GLU A 630 13.76 -20.84 -10.50
CA GLU A 630 12.56 -20.75 -9.67
C GLU A 630 11.34 -21.39 -10.34
N TYR A 631 11.13 -21.16 -11.64
CA TYR A 631 10.08 -21.86 -12.38
C TYR A 631 10.21 -23.39 -12.29
N GLN A 632 11.43 -23.92 -12.45
CA GLN A 632 11.70 -25.35 -12.34
C GLN A 632 11.47 -25.89 -10.93
N ASP A 633 11.79 -25.12 -9.90
CA ASP A 633 11.51 -25.48 -8.51
C ASP A 633 9.99 -25.61 -8.29
N LYS A 634 9.22 -24.62 -8.78
CA LYS A 634 7.76 -24.61 -8.67
C LYS A 634 7.08 -25.69 -9.50
N ARG A 635 7.63 -26.01 -10.68
CA ARG A 635 7.18 -27.13 -11.49
C ARG A 635 7.30 -28.46 -10.74
N ARG A 636 8.47 -28.75 -10.15
CA ARG A 636 8.69 -30.00 -9.40
C ARG A 636 7.80 -30.07 -8.16
N GLU A 637 7.52 -28.94 -7.53
CA GLU A 637 6.60 -28.87 -6.40
C GLU A 637 5.16 -29.22 -6.82
N GLY A 638 4.67 -28.67 -7.94
CA GLY A 638 3.39 -29.03 -8.53
C GLY A 638 3.29 -30.50 -8.92
N GLU A 639 4.29 -31.04 -9.65
CA GLU A 639 4.36 -32.45 -10.06
C GLU A 639 4.33 -33.42 -8.85
N ARG A 640 4.88 -33.00 -7.71
CA ARG A 640 4.87 -33.79 -6.48
C ARG A 640 3.51 -33.75 -5.75
N LEU A 641 2.83 -32.62 -5.78
CA LEU A 641 1.63 -32.37 -4.97
C LEU A 641 0.31 -32.61 -5.72
N LEU A 642 0.32 -32.50 -7.05
CA LEU A 642 -0.87 -32.47 -7.91
C LEU A 642 -0.78 -33.55 -9.00
N PRO A 643 -0.96 -34.85 -8.66
CA PRO A 643 -0.72 -35.95 -9.59
C PRO A 643 -1.63 -35.92 -10.83
N ASN A 644 -2.80 -35.28 -10.78
CA ASN A 644 -3.68 -35.15 -11.93
C ASN A 644 -3.65 -33.74 -12.56
N LEU A 645 -3.32 -32.69 -11.79
CA LEU A 645 -3.49 -31.29 -12.22
C LEU A 645 -2.20 -30.44 -12.24
N ALA A 646 -1.00 -31.02 -12.04
CA ALA A 646 0.26 -30.28 -12.04
C ALA A 646 0.42 -29.36 -13.27
N GLY A 647 0.97 -28.16 -13.05
CA GLY A 647 1.10 -27.10 -14.04
C GLY A 647 -0.03 -26.08 -14.00
N THR A 648 -1.27 -26.48 -13.65
CA THR A 648 -2.44 -25.57 -13.61
C THR A 648 -2.34 -24.46 -12.57
N GLU A 649 -1.56 -24.69 -11.53
CA GLU A 649 -1.20 -23.72 -10.51
C GLU A 649 -0.33 -22.57 -11.06
N LEU A 650 0.41 -22.83 -12.14
CA LEU A 650 1.41 -21.93 -12.72
C LEU A 650 0.89 -21.10 -13.90
N TRP A 651 -0.29 -21.39 -14.44
CA TRP A 651 -0.82 -20.77 -15.65
C TRP A 651 -0.70 -19.23 -15.66
N HIS A 652 -1.20 -18.58 -14.61
CA HIS A 652 -1.13 -17.12 -14.50
C HIS A 652 0.33 -16.61 -14.35
N SER A 653 1.18 -17.32 -13.58
CA SER A 653 2.60 -16.96 -13.43
C SER A 653 3.38 -17.10 -14.73
N LEU A 654 3.05 -18.11 -15.54
CA LEU A 654 3.60 -18.33 -16.87
C LEU A 654 3.21 -17.20 -17.84
N GLY A 655 2.04 -16.58 -17.66
CA GLY A 655 1.63 -15.37 -18.38
C GLY A 655 2.50 -14.13 -18.09
N CYS A 656 3.17 -14.11 -16.94
CA CYS A 656 4.07 -13.02 -16.53
C CYS A 656 5.53 -13.25 -16.93
N VAL A 657 5.88 -14.41 -17.49
CA VAL A 657 7.24 -14.67 -17.97
C VAL A 657 7.58 -13.66 -19.07
N GLY A 658 8.70 -12.96 -18.89
CA GLY A 658 9.17 -11.96 -19.85
C GLY A 658 8.38 -10.64 -19.84
N TRP A 659 7.48 -10.40 -18.89
CA TRP A 659 6.70 -9.16 -18.80
C TRP A 659 7.59 -7.90 -18.90
N PRO A 660 7.18 -6.84 -19.62
CA PRO A 660 8.05 -5.71 -19.92
C PRO A 660 8.25 -4.74 -18.76
N VAL A 661 7.43 -4.83 -17.72
CA VAL A 661 7.44 -3.94 -16.55
C VAL A 661 7.76 -4.74 -15.29
N SER A 662 8.59 -4.19 -14.41
CA SER A 662 8.88 -4.82 -13.12
C SER A 662 7.65 -4.77 -12.21
N ALA A 663 7.51 -5.76 -11.31
CA ALA A 663 6.49 -5.71 -10.26
C ALA A 663 6.63 -4.45 -9.42
N THR A 664 5.53 -3.71 -9.24
CA THR A 664 5.46 -2.47 -8.46
C THR A 664 4.82 -2.68 -7.09
N ASN A 665 4.05 -3.77 -6.93
CA ASN A 665 3.32 -4.09 -5.72
C ASN A 665 3.47 -5.58 -5.36
N PRO A 666 4.66 -6.10 -5.00
CA PRO A 666 4.78 -7.48 -4.54
C PRO A 666 4.01 -7.72 -3.22
N PRO A 667 3.58 -8.97 -2.93
CA PRO A 667 2.93 -9.30 -1.66
C PRO A 667 3.82 -8.92 -0.47
N ALA A 668 3.23 -8.31 0.56
CA ALA A 668 3.92 -8.05 1.82
C ALA A 668 2.97 -8.26 3.01
N PRO A 669 3.50 -8.38 4.24
CA PRO A 669 2.69 -8.71 5.42
C PRO A 669 1.61 -7.69 5.75
N LEU A 670 0.50 -8.16 6.33
CA LEU A 670 -0.55 -7.31 6.90
C LEU A 670 -0.09 -6.71 8.24
N PRO A 671 -0.46 -5.45 8.58
CA PRO A 671 -0.25 -4.85 9.90
C PRO A 671 -1.27 -5.42 10.91
N ALA A 672 -1.19 -6.72 11.17
CA ALA A 672 -2.24 -7.51 11.81
C ALA A 672 -2.80 -6.96 13.14
N LYS A 673 -1.96 -6.28 13.93
CA LYS A 673 -2.35 -5.70 15.24
C LYS A 673 -3.18 -4.42 15.11
N GLU A 674 -3.17 -3.79 13.93
CA GLU A 674 -3.91 -2.55 13.63
C GLU A 674 -5.23 -2.82 12.90
N LEU A 675 -5.49 -4.07 12.53
CA LEU A 675 -6.66 -4.48 11.76
C LEU A 675 -7.76 -5.04 12.67
N PRO A 676 -9.04 -4.79 12.37
CA PRO A 676 -10.12 -5.49 13.04
C PRO A 676 -10.13 -6.97 12.62
N PRO A 677 -10.76 -7.87 13.40
CA PRO A 677 -10.99 -9.25 12.98
C PRO A 677 -11.70 -9.34 11.63
N TYR A 678 -11.25 -10.26 10.78
CA TYR A 678 -11.77 -10.47 9.42
C TYR A 678 -12.61 -11.74 9.30
N LEU A 679 -13.38 -11.85 8.21
CA LEU A 679 -14.15 -13.05 7.88
C LEU A 679 -13.68 -13.65 6.55
N GLY A 680 -13.17 -14.88 6.59
CA GLY A 680 -12.89 -15.69 5.41
C GLY A 680 -14.12 -16.52 5.00
N VAL A 681 -14.43 -16.54 3.71
CA VAL A 681 -15.54 -17.30 3.13
C VAL A 681 -15.01 -18.09 1.94
N GLY A 682 -15.36 -19.38 1.86
CA GLY A 682 -15.02 -20.17 0.68
C GLY A 682 -15.76 -21.49 0.58
N SER A 683 -15.75 -22.05 -0.62
CA SER A 683 -16.28 -23.33 -0.99
C SER A 683 -15.27 -24.45 -0.72
N LEU A 684 -15.56 -25.67 -1.19
CA LEU A 684 -14.62 -26.77 -1.13
C LEU A 684 -13.27 -26.47 -1.79
N THR A 685 -13.21 -25.58 -2.80
CA THR A 685 -12.00 -25.36 -3.59
C THR A 685 -11.20 -24.10 -3.24
N ASP A 686 -11.79 -23.15 -2.52
CA ASP A 686 -11.14 -21.87 -2.19
C ASP A 686 -11.21 -21.48 -0.70
N PHE A 687 -11.83 -22.30 0.16
CA PHE A 687 -11.87 -22.05 1.61
C PHE A 687 -10.49 -21.93 2.25
N ASP A 688 -9.56 -22.84 1.94
CA ASP A 688 -8.23 -22.84 2.58
C ASP A 688 -7.44 -21.56 2.27
N GLN A 689 -7.64 -20.99 1.08
CA GLN A 689 -7.02 -19.74 0.67
C GLN A 689 -7.66 -18.55 1.42
N ALA A 690 -8.99 -18.45 1.42
CA ALA A 690 -9.70 -17.38 2.13
C ALA A 690 -9.45 -17.43 3.66
N ALA A 691 -9.43 -18.64 4.23
CA ALA A 691 -9.11 -18.88 5.63
C ALA A 691 -7.62 -18.59 5.92
N GLY A 692 -6.72 -18.88 4.98
CA GLY A 692 -5.29 -18.56 5.05
C GLY A 692 -5.04 -17.07 5.23
N ILE A 693 -5.70 -16.25 4.41
CA ILE A 693 -5.58 -14.78 4.47
C ILE A 693 -5.96 -14.25 5.86
N VAL A 694 -7.13 -14.66 6.38
CA VAL A 694 -7.65 -14.08 7.63
C VAL A 694 -6.93 -14.61 8.87
N ARG A 695 -6.25 -15.76 8.80
CA ARG A 695 -5.41 -16.29 9.90
C ARG A 695 -4.26 -15.37 10.27
N TYR A 696 -3.82 -14.49 9.36
CA TYR A 696 -2.81 -13.49 9.67
C TYR A 696 -3.33 -12.37 10.57
N VAL A 697 -4.65 -12.22 10.74
CA VAL A 697 -5.27 -11.17 11.55
C VAL A 697 -5.89 -11.79 12.82
N PRO A 698 -5.37 -11.48 14.03
CA PRO A 698 -5.87 -12.05 15.28
C PRO A 698 -7.38 -11.83 15.50
N GLY A 699 -8.04 -12.85 16.04
CA GLY A 699 -9.47 -12.82 16.35
C GLY A 699 -10.38 -13.05 15.14
N SER A 700 -9.83 -13.20 13.93
CA SER A 700 -10.61 -13.48 12.71
C SER A 700 -11.27 -14.86 12.72
N GLY A 701 -12.33 -14.99 11.91
CA GLY A 701 -13.08 -16.23 11.71
C GLY A 701 -13.16 -16.62 10.23
N ALA A 702 -13.54 -17.86 9.96
CA ALA A 702 -13.81 -18.32 8.61
C ALA A 702 -15.02 -19.26 8.59
N ILE A 703 -15.74 -19.28 7.47
CA ILE A 703 -16.88 -20.16 7.23
C ILE A 703 -16.71 -20.89 5.90
N GLN A 704 -16.88 -22.21 5.94
CA GLN A 704 -16.81 -23.06 4.76
C GLN A 704 -18.21 -23.42 4.27
N TYR A 705 -18.47 -23.22 2.98
CA TYR A 705 -19.59 -23.86 2.30
C TYR A 705 -19.16 -25.24 1.82
N ARG A 706 -19.85 -26.29 2.29
CA ARG A 706 -19.59 -27.70 1.93
C ARG A 706 -20.20 -28.09 0.58
N GLY A 707 -20.06 -27.21 -0.40
CA GLY A 707 -20.47 -27.44 -1.77
C GLY A 707 -19.52 -26.74 -2.74
N ASN A 708 -19.81 -26.88 -4.03
CA ASN A 708 -19.04 -26.22 -5.08
C ASN A 708 -19.55 -24.81 -5.32
N GLY A 709 -18.65 -23.91 -5.69
CA GLY A 709 -18.97 -22.52 -5.96
C GLY A 709 -17.76 -21.62 -5.80
N HIS A 710 -17.92 -20.36 -6.15
CA HIS A 710 -16.91 -19.34 -6.02
C HIS A 710 -17.62 -17.99 -5.90
N GLY A 711 -17.15 -17.10 -5.04
CA GLY A 711 -17.86 -15.84 -4.74
C GLY A 711 -19.26 -16.09 -4.18
N LEU A 712 -19.31 -16.82 -3.07
CA LEU A 712 -20.54 -17.40 -2.53
C LEU A 712 -21.56 -16.36 -2.11
N TYR A 713 -21.12 -15.21 -1.59
CA TYR A 713 -21.99 -14.10 -1.22
C TYR A 713 -22.69 -13.54 -2.47
N ASN A 714 -21.92 -13.24 -3.52
CA ASN A 714 -22.47 -12.70 -4.76
C ASN A 714 -23.34 -13.73 -5.51
N SER A 715 -23.13 -15.02 -5.29
CA SER A 715 -23.92 -16.10 -5.89
C SER A 715 -25.35 -16.23 -5.33
N GLY A 716 -25.70 -15.52 -4.25
CA GLY A 716 -27.02 -15.64 -3.61
C GLY A 716 -27.10 -16.78 -2.58
N ASN A 717 -25.98 -17.32 -2.10
CA ASN A 717 -26.00 -18.39 -1.10
C ASN A 717 -26.53 -17.88 0.24
N SER A 718 -27.78 -18.25 0.56
CA SER A 718 -28.51 -17.70 1.72
C SER A 718 -27.83 -17.94 3.06
N CYS A 719 -27.20 -19.10 3.26
CA CYS A 719 -26.47 -19.41 4.50
C CYS A 719 -25.24 -18.51 4.64
N ILE A 720 -24.46 -18.35 3.57
CA ILE A 720 -23.30 -17.45 3.56
C ILE A 720 -23.72 -16.00 3.75
N ILE A 721 -24.75 -15.53 3.03
CA ILE A 721 -25.30 -14.18 3.17
C ILE A 721 -25.71 -13.92 4.62
N ALA A 722 -26.39 -14.85 5.28
CA ALA A 722 -26.80 -14.68 6.68
C ALA A 722 -25.60 -14.50 7.65
N HIS A 723 -24.51 -15.24 7.44
CA HIS A 723 -23.30 -15.11 8.25
C HIS A 723 -22.52 -13.83 7.94
N VAL A 724 -22.36 -13.49 6.67
CA VAL A 724 -21.67 -12.28 6.23
C VAL A 724 -22.44 -11.04 6.69
N ASN A 725 -23.77 -11.00 6.52
CA ASN A 725 -24.60 -9.88 6.98
C ASN A 725 -24.51 -9.69 8.49
N ARG A 726 -24.54 -10.77 9.27
CA ARG A 726 -24.38 -10.70 10.73
C ARG A 726 -23.05 -10.09 11.13
N TYR A 727 -21.96 -10.53 10.51
CA TYR A 727 -20.64 -9.98 10.75
C TYR A 727 -20.54 -8.52 10.30
N LEU A 728 -21.04 -8.15 9.12
CA LEU A 728 -20.99 -6.76 8.65
C LEU A 728 -21.84 -5.83 9.53
N ILE A 729 -23.02 -6.26 9.98
CA ILE A 729 -23.94 -5.46 10.80
C ILE A 729 -23.43 -5.33 12.24
N SER A 730 -23.11 -6.46 12.88
CA SER A 730 -22.85 -6.53 14.33
C SER A 730 -21.38 -6.76 14.70
N LEU A 731 -20.50 -7.02 13.73
CA LEU A 731 -19.11 -7.47 13.93
C LEU A 731 -19.01 -8.83 14.64
N ASP A 732 -20.09 -9.62 14.59
CA ASP A 732 -20.17 -10.96 15.17
C ASP A 732 -19.66 -11.99 14.15
N LEU A 733 -18.48 -12.55 14.45
CA LEU A 733 -17.93 -13.64 13.65
C LEU A 733 -18.66 -14.96 13.91
N PRO A 734 -18.69 -15.87 12.91
CA PRO A 734 -19.21 -17.21 13.12
C PRO A 734 -18.38 -17.98 14.15
N PRO A 735 -18.98 -18.97 14.85
CA PRO A 735 -18.23 -19.83 15.75
C PRO A 735 -17.14 -20.60 15.00
N ALA A 736 -16.07 -20.98 15.71
CA ALA A 736 -14.97 -21.75 15.12
C ALA A 736 -15.51 -23.06 14.50
N GLY A 737 -15.12 -23.34 13.25
CA GLY A 737 -15.58 -24.51 12.51
C GLY A 737 -17.00 -24.38 11.94
N ALA A 738 -17.56 -23.17 11.86
CA ALA A 738 -18.84 -22.95 11.21
C ALA A 738 -18.82 -23.43 9.74
N VAL A 739 -19.90 -24.10 9.35
CA VAL A 739 -20.07 -24.66 8.02
C VAL A 739 -21.48 -24.36 7.51
N CYS A 740 -21.59 -24.01 6.24
CA CYS A 740 -22.85 -24.04 5.51
C CYS A 740 -22.96 -25.39 4.79
N PRO A 741 -24.06 -26.13 4.96
CA PRO A 741 -24.29 -27.35 4.20
C PRO A 741 -24.43 -27.02 2.71
N PRO A 742 -24.16 -27.97 1.80
CA PRO A 742 -24.53 -27.80 0.39
C PRO A 742 -26.02 -27.50 0.28
N ALA A 743 -26.41 -26.70 -0.70
CA ALA A 743 -27.83 -26.59 -1.04
C ALA A 743 -28.39 -28.00 -1.24
N GLY A 744 -29.45 -28.34 -0.50
CA GLY A 744 -30.13 -29.63 -0.65
C GLY A 744 -30.67 -29.79 -2.07
N PRO A 745 -31.03 -31.01 -2.49
CA PRO A 745 -31.77 -31.23 -3.73
C PRO A 745 -33.08 -30.44 -3.76
#